data_AF-A0A8H5JQ79-F1
#
_entry.id   AF-A0A8H5JQ79-F1
#
_cell.length_a   1.000
_cell.length_b   1.000
_cell.length_c   1.000
_cell.angle_alpha   90.00
_cell.angle_beta   90.00
_cell.angle_gamma   90.00
#
_symmetry.space_group_name_H-M   'P 1'
#
loop_
_entity.id
_entity.type
_entity.pdbx_description
1 polymer ?
#
loop_
_entity_poly.entity_id
_entity_poly.type
_entity_poly.pdbx_seq_one_letter_code
_entity_poly.pdbx_strand_id
1 'polypeptide(L)'
;MQATNQDRTVIEDFEYMSMDQELGDNEDAFGDIDYDHVGGTEVHEDETLLKDITIWSDPPNRLAFHNILGYNIFYSSDNPITEEQYPAWGRASATGNNRAANTAANAMTSATTNPPDATEPPAIEPLMHSVCFYVHKSIPSTSWRAIMDTGDNNGLVATLQILTASRLLTIHNVYDRNNRLDLDALLLFPTWFTAEYIQLQGSEATTFIETKISRLIGTRVRTKPCLDRVDQKTFMDVLVKHLPPKNHPLSTREHIVSYISKRIQALRETIRHVAPRIEIGFQRKRQTILEKQLNDRMRDKRELWRIFTETEPPSIRKTFHLASLGQKICRPVESSQLPTMIHTSEEDEEDEEVAKTPEEKVDLFKKVIFRANDGPKSCRAPVPADLTHRRKELHIRQNLTDEELEELVRGLPRWKSTGPDEVPYETIQLGGGVLRNHLLRVFQVCLQMSYHPANFKDAILVMVRKSAKPANLPTSWRPLALLSCLGKILEKIVASRMQETLKANPHLLPARQFGWRTTSEALEYMLDKAYSAWAMGKVVTIMGLDISGAYDNVWRQALIQTLADKGFPRWIVNMIQSFLSDRTAIFNLPGIISERFDLKTGVPQGSPLSPILFLFFAAPLLQRAKTFTNHPVEVDGKRSKVDLFAFAFVDDIYLMAISDNYATNCKGLEFLHEGVMATADELDLRFGADKYKIMHFKKRKSKKGHNDVIPNIPDFCKKPVPKMKILGVIVSSDLTWGEHISMVIGKVKQRMGYLSFISGPHWGPNLKTMCLFFISKIRPVFTYACGAWFIRRERDEDKISYQINNKQMKRLEDAYTSFLRKISGAFYRTASQILEKEMFIENIWTVLHSQATLQRAKLFLSLPASWKSDKTFNFLKSGVRNPYDDLSLDAWACTINLHEAINFHEDSSSREEGLEALDDPKTRNVKLKKFIKVRATRSCMVRWEKYVRQRRLDIALTSRGDNSAHLPAALLEPWGKKSLRYYDGNMSRAQTTILLHCRTDFIGLKSHLSKIGIKEAGCGRCACERHRETPFHLFVQCERLKDARKELEEKVGHTSYERLLTEDSEVATQWALKYFDIEQFDSARSKHNTFELIPGIISPRPGQLDDADSPPTRSRRSSTRGRNTRGRGRHHP
;
A
#
# COMPACT_ATOMS: atom_id res chain seq x y z
N MET A 1 -19.20 14.88 36.00
CA MET A 1 -19.99 13.72 36.46
C MET A 1 -21.45 13.72 35.95
N GLN A 2 -21.72 14.11 34.70
CA GLN A 2 -23.01 13.84 34.01
C GLN A 2 -22.80 13.21 32.62
N ALA A 3 -21.55 12.81 32.30
CA ALA A 3 -21.21 12.11 31.05
C ALA A 3 -21.42 10.58 31.13
N THR A 4 -21.67 10.06 32.33
CA THR A 4 -21.65 8.63 32.64
C THR A 4 -22.91 7.88 32.23
N ASN A 5 -24.02 8.55 31.92
CA ASN A 5 -25.29 7.87 31.59
C ASN A 5 -25.42 7.46 30.12
N GLN A 6 -24.69 8.08 29.18
CA GLN A 6 -24.64 7.58 27.79
C GLN A 6 -23.60 6.47 27.59
N ASP A 7 -22.61 6.37 28.49
CA ASP A 7 -21.58 5.33 28.44
C ASP A 7 -21.99 4.05 29.19
N ARG A 8 -22.95 4.10 30.14
CA ARG A 8 -23.47 2.90 30.82
C ARG A 8 -24.24 1.95 29.89
N THR A 9 -24.97 2.46 28.91
CA THR A 9 -25.62 1.64 27.86
C THR A 9 -24.61 1.09 26.84
N VAL A 10 -23.33 1.50 26.88
CA VAL A 10 -22.24 0.90 26.09
C VAL A 10 -21.72 -0.39 26.71
N ILE A 11 -21.96 -0.58 28.01
CA ILE A 11 -21.47 -1.70 28.82
C ILE A 11 -22.37 -2.93 28.63
N GLU A 12 -23.69 -2.77 28.53
CA GLU A 12 -24.63 -3.91 28.35
C GLU A 12 -24.58 -4.55 26.95
N ASP A 13 -24.14 -3.85 25.91
CA ASP A 13 -24.11 -4.35 24.53
C ASP A 13 -22.81 -5.10 24.15
N PHE A 14 -21.84 -5.22 25.07
CA PHE A 14 -20.60 -5.95 24.83
C PHE A 14 -20.85 -7.46 24.65
N GLU A 15 -21.91 -8.00 25.30
CA GLU A 15 -22.37 -9.38 25.16
C GLU A 15 -23.06 -9.67 23.82
N TYR A 16 -23.81 -8.72 23.26
CA TYR A 16 -24.49 -8.94 21.96
C TYR A 16 -23.51 -9.02 20.77
N MET A 17 -22.29 -8.51 20.94
CA MET A 17 -21.24 -8.61 19.93
C MET A 17 -20.22 -9.74 20.21
N SER A 18 -20.24 -10.36 21.41
CA SER A 18 -19.43 -11.55 21.70
C SER A 18 -20.07 -12.84 21.15
N MET A 19 -21.39 -12.84 20.91
CA MET A 19 -22.10 -13.95 20.24
C MET A 19 -21.90 -14.01 18.71
N ASP A 20 -21.16 -13.07 18.10
CA ASP A 20 -20.73 -13.10 16.69
C ASP A 20 -19.24 -13.46 16.56
N GLN A 21 -18.68 -14.20 17.53
CA GLN A 21 -17.33 -14.78 17.46
C GLN A 21 -17.33 -16.15 16.78
N GLU A 22 -17.60 -16.19 15.48
CA GLU A 22 -17.00 -17.21 14.62
C GLU A 22 -16.48 -16.59 13.31
N LEU A 23 -15.18 -16.77 13.12
CA LEU A 23 -14.40 -16.66 11.87
C LEU A 23 -14.03 -15.25 11.38
N GLY A 24 -12.75 -14.90 11.59
CA GLY A 24 -12.07 -13.88 10.79
C GLY A 24 -10.86 -13.18 11.41
N ASP A 25 -10.09 -13.83 12.29
CA ASP A 25 -8.65 -13.58 12.33
C ASP A 25 -8.05 -14.18 11.06
N ASN A 26 -7.55 -13.31 10.19
CA ASN A 26 -6.70 -13.66 9.06
C ASN A 26 -5.72 -12.50 8.86
N GLU A 27 -4.83 -12.35 9.84
CA GLU A 27 -3.47 -11.85 9.60
C GLU A 27 -2.48 -13.04 9.67
N ASP A 28 -2.87 -14.23 9.22
CA ASP A 28 -1.98 -15.35 8.91
C ASP A 28 -2.60 -16.18 7.78
N ALA A 29 -2.07 -16.03 6.57
CA ALA A 29 -2.31 -16.99 5.49
C ALA A 29 -1.07 -16.97 4.61
N PHE A 30 -0.08 -17.78 4.99
CA PHE A 30 0.73 -18.62 4.09
C PHE A 30 1.56 -19.55 4.99
N GLY A 31 0.92 -20.63 5.41
CA GLY A 31 1.59 -21.84 5.89
C GLY A 31 1.24 -22.97 4.93
N ASP A 32 2.28 -23.53 4.33
CA ASP A 32 2.43 -24.91 3.86
C ASP A 32 1.35 -25.55 2.99
N ILE A 33 1.65 -25.61 1.69
CA ILE A 33 1.41 -26.82 0.90
C ILE A 33 2.74 -27.18 0.25
N ASP A 34 3.29 -28.32 0.68
CA ASP A 34 4.34 -29.08 0.02
C ASP A 34 3.94 -29.45 -1.40
N TYR A 35 4.81 -29.18 -2.37
CA TYR A 35 4.94 -30.00 -3.57
C TYR A 35 6.41 -30.15 -3.88
N ASP A 36 6.91 -31.35 -3.60
CA ASP A 36 8.20 -31.83 -4.06
C ASP A 36 7.97 -32.78 -5.27
N HIS A 37 8.86 -32.66 -6.27
CA HIS A 37 9.21 -33.66 -7.33
C HIS A 37 8.29 -33.68 -8.60
N VAL A 38 8.71 -33.62 -9.89
CA VAL A 38 9.94 -33.94 -10.68
C VAL A 38 9.90 -33.24 -12.09
N GLY A 39 11.07 -33.07 -12.75
CA GLY A 39 11.39 -32.56 -14.12
C GLY A 39 10.63 -33.12 -15.35
N GLY A 40 10.63 -32.46 -16.52
CA GLY A 40 11.70 -32.41 -17.58
C GLY A 40 11.49 -33.58 -18.57
N THR A 41 11.25 -33.43 -19.90
CA THR A 41 12.07 -32.82 -21.00
C THR A 41 11.39 -32.81 -22.40
N GLU A 42 12.09 -32.25 -23.42
CA GLU A 42 11.67 -31.95 -24.82
C GLU A 42 12.03 -32.98 -25.92
N VAL A 43 11.32 -32.96 -27.08
CA VAL A 43 11.76 -33.48 -28.43
C VAL A 43 11.20 -32.65 -29.62
N HIS A 44 11.95 -32.45 -30.71
CA HIS A 44 11.67 -31.58 -31.88
C HIS A 44 10.66 -32.11 -32.96
N GLU A 45 9.96 -31.15 -33.62
CA GLU A 45 9.44 -31.12 -35.03
C GLU A 45 8.66 -32.33 -35.62
N ASP A 46 7.70 -32.87 -34.88
CA ASP A 46 6.31 -33.11 -35.34
C ASP A 46 5.32 -32.63 -34.24
N GLU A 47 5.86 -31.85 -33.30
CA GLU A 47 5.24 -31.51 -32.03
C GLU A 47 4.07 -30.55 -32.16
N THR A 48 3.90 -29.80 -33.24
CA THR A 48 2.73 -28.92 -33.38
C THR A 48 1.44 -29.72 -33.54
N LEU A 49 1.50 -30.87 -34.23
CA LEU A 49 0.38 -31.80 -34.37
C LEU A 49 0.20 -32.68 -33.11
N LEU A 50 1.29 -33.06 -32.42
CA LEU A 50 1.22 -33.75 -31.12
C LEU A 50 0.79 -32.82 -29.97
N LYS A 51 1.09 -31.51 -30.01
CA LYS A 51 0.50 -30.50 -29.11
C LYS A 51 -0.99 -30.34 -29.35
N ASP A 52 -1.40 -30.59 -30.59
CA ASP A 52 -2.79 -30.70 -30.97
C ASP A 52 -3.39 -32.06 -30.57
N ILE A 53 -2.66 -33.06 -30.03
CA ILE A 53 -3.19 -34.38 -29.65
C ILE A 53 -2.84 -34.76 -28.21
N THR A 54 -3.80 -34.80 -27.29
CA THR A 54 -3.61 -35.22 -25.87
C THR A 54 -4.23 -36.59 -25.62
N ILE A 55 -3.60 -37.46 -24.82
CA ILE A 55 -4.07 -38.86 -24.64
C ILE A 55 -4.22 -39.19 -23.15
N TRP A 56 -5.32 -39.82 -22.77
CA TRP A 56 -5.67 -40.17 -21.38
C TRP A 56 -6.34 -41.55 -21.30
N SER A 57 -6.34 -42.17 -20.13
CA SER A 57 -6.94 -43.50 -19.89
C SER A 57 -7.31 -43.64 -18.40
N ASP A 58 -8.54 -44.04 -18.08
CA ASP A 58 -9.18 -43.75 -16.76
C ASP A 58 -10.21 -44.85 -16.35
N PRO A 59 -10.88 -44.89 -15.15
CA PRO A 59 -10.99 -43.89 -14.03
C PRO A 59 -11.22 -44.48 -12.59
N PRO A 60 -11.70 -43.78 -11.49
CA PRO A 60 -13.10 -43.32 -11.35
C PRO A 60 -13.38 -42.05 -10.46
N ASN A 61 -14.35 -41.26 -10.94
CA ASN A 61 -15.37 -40.54 -10.14
C ASN A 61 -15.05 -39.17 -9.50
N ARG A 62 -14.77 -38.17 -10.35
CA ARG A 62 -15.58 -36.92 -10.45
C ARG A 62 -15.17 -36.18 -11.72
N LEU A 63 -15.69 -36.66 -12.85
CA LEU A 63 -15.60 -36.00 -14.14
C LEU A 63 -16.40 -34.69 -14.11
N ALA A 64 -15.69 -33.57 -14.21
CA ALA A 64 -16.23 -32.29 -14.65
C ALA A 64 -15.30 -31.74 -15.74
N PHE A 65 -15.40 -32.30 -16.95
CA PHE A 65 -14.89 -31.65 -18.14
C PHE A 65 -15.98 -30.76 -18.71
N HIS A 66 -15.78 -29.44 -18.66
CA HIS A 66 -16.32 -28.45 -19.57
C HIS A 66 -15.46 -27.19 -19.42
N ASN A 67 -14.83 -26.57 -20.43
CA ASN A 67 -14.74 -26.79 -21.87
C ASN A 67 -13.37 -26.28 -22.29
N ILE A 68 -12.46 -27.15 -22.74
CA ILE A 68 -11.24 -26.72 -23.43
C ILE A 68 -11.64 -26.43 -24.87
N LEU A 69 -11.90 -25.16 -25.16
CA LEU A 69 -12.26 -24.68 -26.49
C LEU A 69 -11.09 -24.92 -27.46
N GLY A 70 -11.17 -25.95 -28.29
CA GLY A 70 -10.19 -26.19 -29.37
C GLY A 70 -10.01 -27.64 -29.82
N TYR A 71 -10.41 -28.64 -29.02
CA TYR A 71 -10.09 -30.05 -29.28
C TYR A 71 -11.34 -30.90 -29.47
N ASN A 72 -11.28 -31.82 -30.43
CA ASN A 72 -12.23 -32.89 -30.70
C ASN A 72 -11.83 -34.13 -29.90
N ILE A 73 -12.79 -34.80 -29.27
CA ILE A 73 -12.54 -35.99 -28.45
C ILE A 73 -12.87 -37.22 -29.29
N PHE A 74 -11.91 -38.12 -29.43
CA PHE A 74 -12.12 -39.42 -30.05
C PHE A 74 -12.06 -40.51 -28.99
N TYR A 75 -13.11 -41.33 -28.96
CA TYR A 75 -13.19 -42.55 -28.16
C TYR A 75 -13.02 -43.72 -29.10
N SER A 76 -12.07 -44.61 -28.80
CA SER A 76 -11.99 -45.89 -29.48
C SER A 76 -13.09 -46.79 -28.92
N SER A 77 -14.24 -46.81 -29.60
CA SER A 77 -15.37 -47.66 -29.25
C SER A 77 -15.65 -48.63 -30.39
N ASP A 78 -15.01 -49.79 -30.37
CA ASP A 78 -15.56 -50.97 -31.04
C ASP A 78 -15.88 -52.01 -29.97
N ASN A 79 -17.14 -51.86 -29.54
CA ASN A 79 -17.98 -52.67 -28.67
C ASN A 79 -17.78 -52.63 -27.13
N PRO A 80 -18.89 -52.38 -26.40
CA PRO A 80 -18.95 -52.41 -24.94
C PRO A 80 -18.98 -53.87 -24.47
N ILE A 81 -18.47 -54.16 -23.27
CA ILE A 81 -19.10 -55.24 -22.51
C ILE A 81 -20.45 -54.67 -22.08
N THR A 82 -21.45 -55.03 -22.87
CA THR A 82 -22.86 -54.69 -22.75
C THR A 82 -23.38 -54.89 -21.35
N GLU A 83 -24.19 -53.94 -20.92
CA GLU A 83 -25.21 -54.08 -19.89
C GLU A 83 -26.33 -55.01 -20.43
N GLU A 84 -26.00 -56.27 -20.72
CA GLU A 84 -26.96 -57.33 -21.09
C GLU A 84 -26.79 -58.54 -20.18
N GLN A 85 -26.92 -58.33 -18.87
CA GLN A 85 -27.51 -59.32 -17.96
C GLN A 85 -28.17 -58.60 -16.78
N TYR A 86 -29.30 -57.93 -17.02
CA TYR A 86 -30.34 -57.89 -16.00
C TYR A 86 -31.48 -58.82 -16.45
N PRO A 87 -31.60 -60.03 -15.87
CA PRO A 87 -32.90 -60.65 -15.77
C PRO A 87 -33.71 -59.86 -14.73
N ALA A 88 -34.87 -59.37 -15.18
CA ALA A 88 -35.93 -58.90 -14.32
C ALA A 88 -36.49 -60.03 -13.43
N TRP A 89 -36.89 -59.64 -12.22
CA TRP A 89 -37.93 -60.19 -11.34
C TRP A 89 -37.90 -61.70 -10.99
N GLY A 90 -37.78 -61.94 -9.68
CA GLY A 90 -37.62 -63.24 -9.05
C GLY A 90 -38.73 -64.27 -9.27
N ARG A 91 -38.38 -65.52 -8.98
CA ARG A 91 -39.27 -66.57 -8.47
C ARG A 91 -38.46 -67.70 -7.83
N ALA A 92 -38.69 -67.87 -6.53
CA ALA A 92 -39.01 -69.11 -5.83
C ALA A 92 -38.23 -70.42 -6.09
N SER A 93 -37.94 -71.06 -4.94
CA SER A 93 -38.08 -72.49 -4.64
C SER A 93 -37.03 -73.50 -5.15
N ALA A 94 -36.34 -74.07 -4.15
CA ALA A 94 -36.32 -75.50 -3.81
C ALA A 94 -35.53 -76.51 -4.66
N THR A 95 -34.70 -77.30 -3.94
CA THR A 95 -34.22 -78.69 -4.20
C THR A 95 -33.30 -78.89 -5.41
N GLY A 96 -32.22 -79.67 -5.44
CA GLY A 96 -31.46 -80.64 -4.62
C GLY A 96 -30.29 -81.08 -5.55
N ASN A 97 -29.15 -81.68 -5.17
CA ASN A 97 -28.93 -82.87 -4.37
C ASN A 97 -27.41 -83.18 -4.34
N ASN A 98 -26.98 -83.90 -3.30
CA ASN A 98 -25.88 -84.89 -3.20
C ASN A 98 -24.97 -84.61 -2.01
N ARG A 99 -25.31 -85.02 -0.78
CA ARG A 99 -25.43 -86.38 -0.17
C ARG A 99 -24.23 -86.68 0.72
N ALA A 100 -24.58 -86.77 2.00
CA ALA A 100 -24.13 -87.73 3.02
C ALA A 100 -23.02 -87.31 4.00
N ALA A 101 -23.35 -87.64 5.27
CA ALA A 101 -22.52 -87.98 6.42
C ALA A 101 -22.18 -86.87 7.44
N ASN A 102 -22.95 -86.94 8.54
CA ASN A 102 -22.55 -86.98 9.96
C ASN A 102 -21.71 -85.82 10.54
N THR A 103 -22.25 -84.94 11.40
CA THR A 103 -22.77 -85.12 12.79
C THR A 103 -21.68 -85.02 13.86
N ALA A 104 -21.84 -83.95 14.67
CA ALA A 104 -21.49 -83.79 16.10
C ALA A 104 -19.99 -83.79 16.48
N ALA A 105 -19.55 -83.11 17.54
CA ALA A 105 -20.26 -82.74 18.77
C ALA A 105 -19.58 -81.51 19.43
N ASN A 106 -20.36 -80.58 19.98
CA ASN A 106 -20.55 -80.31 21.43
C ASN A 106 -19.41 -79.54 22.11
N ALA A 107 -19.62 -78.63 23.08
CA ALA A 107 -20.77 -77.91 23.61
C ALA A 107 -20.24 -77.01 24.74
N MET A 108 -20.85 -75.82 24.94
CA MET A 108 -21.00 -75.08 26.22
C MET A 108 -19.71 -74.58 26.91
N THR A 109 -19.59 -73.43 27.59
CA THR A 109 -20.39 -72.32 28.18
C THR A 109 -19.27 -71.40 28.75
N SER A 110 -19.26 -70.07 28.84
CA SER A 110 -20.19 -69.10 29.43
C SER A 110 -19.46 -67.74 29.50
N ALA A 111 -20.19 -66.63 29.29
CA ALA A 111 -20.11 -65.29 29.92
C ALA A 111 -18.72 -64.63 30.13
N THR A 112 -18.44 -63.38 29.74
CA THR A 112 -19.17 -62.13 30.10
C THR A 112 -18.69 -60.92 29.26
N THR A 113 -19.66 -60.09 28.84
CA THR A 113 -19.71 -58.61 28.72
C THR A 113 -18.82 -57.80 27.74
N ASN A 114 -19.51 -57.23 26.74
CA ASN A 114 -19.25 -56.13 25.77
C ASN A 114 -19.17 -54.70 26.41
N PRO A 115 -19.13 -53.56 25.65
CA PRO A 115 -18.26 -53.03 24.56
C PRO A 115 -17.87 -51.52 24.86
N PRO A 116 -17.66 -50.53 23.93
CA PRO A 116 -17.28 -50.48 22.49
C PRO A 116 -16.10 -49.52 22.15
N ASP A 117 -15.50 -49.59 20.94
CA ASP A 117 -15.21 -48.41 20.08
C ASP A 117 -14.71 -48.77 18.63
N ALA A 118 -14.83 -47.81 17.71
CA ALA A 118 -14.86 -47.89 16.23
C ALA A 118 -13.52 -48.01 15.44
N THR A 119 -13.57 -48.53 14.18
CA THR A 119 -12.65 -48.21 13.04
C THR A 119 -13.23 -48.62 11.64
N GLU A 120 -12.81 -47.88 10.59
CA GLU A 120 -13.31 -47.71 9.19
C GLU A 120 -13.15 -48.90 8.18
N PRO A 121 -13.84 -48.89 7.00
CA PRO A 121 -13.70 -49.87 5.90
C PRO A 121 -12.69 -49.49 4.77
N PRO A 122 -12.19 -50.47 3.96
CA PRO A 122 -11.05 -50.33 3.04
C PRO A 122 -11.40 -49.89 1.59
N ALA A 123 -10.38 -49.42 0.86
CA ALA A 123 -10.44 -48.83 -0.48
C ALA A 123 -10.56 -49.85 -1.64
N ILE A 124 -11.26 -49.45 -2.72
CA ILE A 124 -11.45 -50.19 -3.98
C ILE A 124 -10.37 -49.75 -5.00
N GLU A 125 -9.70 -50.70 -5.67
CA GLU A 125 -8.75 -50.40 -6.75
C GLU A 125 -9.47 -50.09 -8.09
N PRO A 126 -8.98 -49.14 -8.91
CA PRO A 126 -9.65 -48.81 -10.16
C PRO A 126 -9.21 -49.64 -11.36
N LEU A 127 -10.17 -50.25 -12.04
CA LEU A 127 -10.02 -50.85 -13.36
C LEU A 127 -10.20 -49.79 -14.45
N MET A 128 -9.31 -49.79 -15.45
CA MET A 128 -9.34 -48.84 -16.57
C MET A 128 -10.45 -49.23 -17.56
N HIS A 129 -11.31 -48.29 -17.95
CA HIS A 129 -12.53 -48.56 -18.73
C HIS A 129 -12.56 -47.89 -20.09
N SER A 130 -11.70 -46.90 -20.32
CA SER A 130 -11.65 -46.20 -21.61
C SER A 130 -10.30 -45.52 -21.83
N VAL A 131 -9.94 -45.37 -23.10
CA VAL A 131 -8.80 -44.57 -23.56
C VAL A 131 -9.33 -43.45 -24.45
N CYS A 132 -8.93 -42.22 -24.15
CA CYS A 132 -9.37 -41.01 -24.84
C CYS A 132 -8.19 -40.35 -25.55
N PHE A 133 -8.42 -39.92 -26.80
CA PHE A 133 -7.50 -39.06 -27.53
C PHE A 133 -8.20 -37.73 -27.86
N TYR A 134 -7.69 -36.62 -27.36
CA TYR A 134 -8.13 -35.26 -27.66
C TYR A 134 -7.31 -34.70 -28.80
N VAL A 135 -7.89 -34.59 -30.00
CA VAL A 135 -7.22 -34.10 -31.21
C VAL A 135 -7.76 -32.71 -31.57
N HIS A 136 -6.91 -31.71 -31.79
CA HIS A 136 -7.31 -30.33 -32.05
C HIS A 136 -8.14 -30.27 -33.32
N LYS A 137 -9.16 -29.41 -33.31
CA LYS A 137 -10.14 -29.29 -34.40
C LYS A 137 -9.55 -28.86 -35.74
N SER A 138 -8.30 -28.37 -35.75
CA SER A 138 -7.54 -28.05 -36.98
C SER A 138 -7.22 -29.30 -37.81
N ILE A 139 -7.18 -30.48 -37.18
CA ILE A 139 -6.93 -31.76 -37.86
C ILE A 139 -8.30 -32.36 -38.21
N PRO A 140 -8.59 -32.70 -39.48
CA PRO A 140 -9.87 -33.27 -39.86
C PRO A 140 -10.06 -34.67 -39.29
N SER A 141 -11.22 -34.97 -38.69
CA SER A 141 -11.51 -36.29 -38.11
C SER A 141 -11.50 -37.43 -39.14
N THR A 142 -11.71 -37.12 -40.41
CA THR A 142 -11.60 -38.06 -41.54
C THR A 142 -10.18 -38.55 -41.79
N SER A 143 -9.17 -37.89 -41.20
CA SER A 143 -7.77 -38.27 -41.33
C SER A 143 -7.31 -39.20 -40.20
N TRP A 144 -8.19 -39.62 -39.29
CA TRP A 144 -7.86 -40.40 -38.09
C TRP A 144 -8.34 -41.85 -38.18
N ARG A 145 -7.65 -42.76 -37.50
CA ARG A 145 -8.03 -44.16 -37.32
C ARG A 145 -7.49 -44.69 -35.99
N ALA A 146 -8.36 -44.97 -35.03
CA ALA A 146 -7.95 -45.63 -33.79
C ALA A 146 -8.01 -47.15 -33.95
N ILE A 147 -7.06 -47.85 -33.33
CA ILE A 147 -6.92 -49.30 -33.36
C ILE A 147 -6.66 -49.75 -31.92
N MET A 148 -7.52 -50.61 -31.37
CA MET A 148 -7.28 -51.23 -30.07
C MET A 148 -6.21 -52.31 -30.22
N ASP A 149 -5.24 -52.34 -29.30
CA ASP A 149 -4.25 -53.41 -29.28
C ASP A 149 -4.81 -54.58 -28.46
N THR A 150 -5.05 -55.72 -29.10
CA THR A 150 -5.53 -56.95 -28.44
C THR A 150 -4.41 -57.98 -28.27
N GLY A 151 -3.16 -57.60 -28.55
CA GLY A 151 -1.98 -58.47 -28.47
C GLY A 151 -1.29 -58.47 -27.12
N ASP A 152 -0.33 -59.38 -26.96
CA ASP A 152 0.39 -59.72 -25.70
C ASP A 152 1.26 -58.59 -25.10
N ASN A 153 1.16 -57.36 -25.61
CA ASN A 153 1.97 -56.23 -25.18
C ASN A 153 1.29 -55.53 -23.99
N ASN A 154 1.47 -56.11 -22.79
CA ASN A 154 0.78 -55.78 -21.53
C ASN A 154 0.76 -54.30 -21.07
N GLY A 155 1.44 -53.38 -21.78
CA GLY A 155 1.44 -51.95 -21.49
C GLY A 155 0.81 -51.08 -22.59
N LEU A 156 0.45 -51.62 -23.76
CA LEU A 156 -0.13 -50.84 -24.86
C LEU A 156 -1.63 -51.10 -24.94
N VAL A 157 -2.45 -50.05 -24.80
CA VAL A 157 -3.92 -50.21 -24.69
C VAL A 157 -4.62 -49.87 -26.01
N ALA A 158 -4.18 -48.81 -26.70
CA ALA A 158 -4.78 -48.38 -27.97
C ALA A 158 -3.79 -47.54 -28.77
N THR A 159 -3.98 -47.48 -30.09
CA THR A 159 -3.13 -46.72 -31.01
C THR A 159 -3.98 -45.84 -31.92
N LEU A 160 -3.73 -44.53 -31.95
CA LEU A 160 -4.35 -43.59 -32.87
C LEU A 160 -3.42 -43.32 -34.06
N GLN A 161 -3.86 -43.70 -35.26
CA GLN A 161 -3.21 -43.35 -36.51
C GLN A 161 -3.81 -42.10 -37.14
N ILE A 162 -2.99 -41.19 -37.64
CA ILE A 162 -3.43 -39.97 -38.34
C ILE A 162 -2.67 -39.88 -39.67
N LEU A 163 -3.42 -39.92 -40.77
CA LEU A 163 -2.87 -39.82 -42.12
C LEU A 163 -2.64 -38.34 -42.46
N THR A 164 -1.40 -37.94 -42.65
CA THR A 164 -1.04 -36.59 -43.12
C THR A 164 -0.66 -36.62 -44.60
N ALA A 165 -0.52 -35.45 -45.23
CA ALA A 165 -0.23 -35.34 -46.65
C ALA A 165 1.10 -35.98 -47.10
N SER A 166 2.04 -36.24 -46.17
CA SER A 166 3.37 -36.80 -46.47
C SER A 166 3.70 -38.12 -45.75
N ARG A 167 2.95 -38.54 -44.72
CA ARG A 167 3.13 -39.83 -44.01
C ARG A 167 1.97 -40.20 -43.07
N LEU A 168 1.90 -41.48 -42.66
CA LEU A 168 1.02 -41.96 -41.59
C LEU A 168 1.69 -41.77 -40.22
N LEU A 169 1.13 -40.90 -39.38
CA LEU A 169 1.50 -40.76 -37.98
C LEU A 169 0.79 -41.82 -37.15
N THR A 170 1.48 -42.48 -36.22
CA THR A 170 0.92 -43.55 -35.38
C THR A 170 1.26 -43.23 -33.92
N ILE A 171 0.24 -43.11 -33.08
CA ILE A 171 0.35 -42.61 -31.72
C ILE A 171 -0.16 -43.69 -30.77
N HIS A 172 0.76 -44.26 -30.01
CA HIS A 172 0.53 -45.39 -29.13
C HIS A 172 0.19 -44.90 -27.71
N ASN A 173 -0.96 -45.29 -27.17
CA ASN A 173 -1.25 -45.14 -25.74
C ASN A 173 -0.57 -46.29 -25.00
N VAL A 174 0.58 -45.97 -24.41
CA VAL A 174 1.34 -46.85 -23.53
C VAL A 174 1.05 -46.42 -22.10
N TYR A 175 0.48 -47.31 -21.30
CA TYR A 175 0.36 -47.13 -19.87
C TYR A 175 1.66 -47.61 -19.21
N ASP A 176 2.64 -46.70 -19.11
CA ASP A 176 3.87 -46.95 -18.35
C ASP A 176 3.66 -46.59 -16.88
N ARG A 177 3.81 -47.58 -16.00
CA ARG A 177 3.59 -47.43 -14.56
C ARG A 177 4.66 -46.55 -13.85
N ASN A 178 5.82 -46.14 -14.46
CA ASN A 178 7.00 -45.65 -13.65
C ASN A 178 7.95 -44.42 -14.04
N ASN A 179 8.09 -43.86 -15.28
CA ASN A 179 8.62 -42.50 -15.78
C ASN A 179 9.99 -41.73 -15.42
N ARG A 180 10.72 -41.05 -16.40
CA ARG A 180 11.62 -39.77 -16.41
C ARG A 180 12.56 -39.54 -17.70
N LEU A 181 12.88 -38.31 -18.23
CA LEU A 181 13.81 -38.02 -19.41
C LEU A 181 14.64 -36.66 -19.40
N ASP A 182 15.61 -36.41 -20.36
CA ASP A 182 16.79 -35.43 -20.41
C ASP A 182 16.91 -34.41 -21.62
N LEU A 183 17.82 -33.40 -21.56
CA LEU A 183 17.82 -32.00 -22.04
C LEU A 183 18.64 -31.60 -23.31
N ASP A 184 19.35 -32.48 -24.01
CA ASP A 184 20.34 -32.08 -25.05
C ASP A 184 19.77 -31.68 -26.43
N ALA A 185 18.48 -31.91 -26.69
CA ALA A 185 17.87 -31.64 -27.99
C ALA A 185 17.56 -30.14 -28.25
N LEU A 186 17.65 -29.30 -27.22
CA LEU A 186 17.19 -27.90 -27.20
C LEU A 186 18.13 -26.88 -27.89
N LEU A 187 19.34 -27.29 -28.25
CA LEU A 187 20.46 -26.37 -28.46
C LEU A 187 20.77 -25.98 -29.91
N LEU A 188 19.89 -26.22 -30.90
CA LEU A 188 20.21 -25.88 -32.30
C LEU A 188 19.12 -25.10 -33.04
N PHE A 189 19.19 -23.77 -32.96
CA PHE A 189 18.85 -22.84 -34.06
C PHE A 189 19.50 -21.46 -33.79
N PRO A 190 20.40 -20.94 -34.65
CA PRO A 190 19.94 -19.96 -35.67
C PRO A 190 20.81 -19.88 -36.95
N THR A 191 20.21 -20.08 -38.13
CA THR A 191 20.83 -19.67 -39.42
C THR A 191 19.77 -19.14 -40.38
N TRP A 192 19.49 -17.82 -40.34
CA TRP A 192 19.17 -17.00 -41.51
C TRP A 192 18.98 -15.52 -41.11
N PHE A 193 20.08 -14.83 -40.88
CA PHE A 193 20.22 -13.42 -41.23
C PHE A 193 21.32 -13.41 -42.28
N THR A 194 20.98 -13.16 -43.55
CA THR A 194 21.85 -12.51 -44.57
C THR A 194 21.23 -12.68 -45.95
N ALA A 195 20.70 -11.59 -46.48
CA ALA A 195 20.97 -11.15 -47.84
C ALA A 195 20.43 -9.71 -47.95
N GLU A 196 21.26 -8.81 -48.48
CA GLU A 196 20.99 -7.37 -48.70
C GLU A 196 21.04 -6.45 -47.47
N TYR A 197 22.25 -6.18 -46.97
CA TYR A 197 22.82 -4.83 -47.07
C TYR A 197 24.31 -4.84 -46.66
N ILE A 198 25.17 -5.24 -47.60
CA ILE A 198 26.57 -4.83 -47.61
C ILE A 198 26.64 -3.66 -48.58
N GLN A 199 26.85 -2.46 -48.06
CA GLN A 199 27.70 -1.42 -48.68
C GLN A 199 27.75 -0.20 -47.76
N LEU A 200 28.60 -0.26 -46.74
CA LEU A 200 29.29 0.88 -46.15
C LEU A 200 30.50 0.28 -45.42
N GLN A 201 31.69 0.54 -45.97
CA GLN A 201 32.94 0.04 -45.41
C GLN A 201 33.35 0.82 -44.16
N GLY A 202 34.00 0.10 -43.24
CA GLY A 202 35.10 0.61 -42.43
C GLY A 202 34.70 1.22 -41.09
N SER A 203 34.97 0.46 -40.01
CA SER A 203 35.34 0.82 -38.62
C SER A 203 34.67 1.99 -37.86
N GLU A 204 34.05 2.98 -38.48
CA GLU A 204 33.42 4.11 -37.79
C GLU A 204 31.97 3.83 -37.39
N ALA A 205 31.26 2.93 -38.08
CA ALA A 205 29.89 2.57 -37.73
C ALA A 205 29.81 1.74 -36.44
N THR A 206 30.76 0.83 -36.21
CA THR A 206 30.85 0.05 -34.97
C THR A 206 31.24 0.92 -33.79
N THR A 207 32.20 1.84 -33.94
CA THR A 207 32.56 2.76 -32.84
C THR A 207 31.48 3.81 -32.60
N PHE A 208 30.77 4.30 -33.63
CA PHE A 208 29.65 5.23 -33.47
C PHE A 208 28.44 4.53 -32.82
N ILE A 209 28.14 3.29 -33.21
CA ILE A 209 27.07 2.49 -32.60
C ILE A 209 27.47 2.06 -31.20
N GLU A 210 28.69 1.60 -30.91
CA GLU A 210 29.12 1.24 -29.56
C GLU A 210 29.23 2.45 -28.63
N THR A 211 29.62 3.64 -29.13
CA THR A 211 29.69 4.86 -28.31
C THR A 211 28.29 5.43 -28.07
N LYS A 212 27.36 5.31 -29.03
CA LYS A 212 25.98 5.79 -28.90
C LYS A 212 25.09 4.79 -28.18
N ILE A 213 25.34 3.48 -28.33
CA ILE A 213 24.77 2.40 -27.52
C ILE A 213 25.36 2.46 -26.12
N SER A 214 26.65 2.71 -25.89
CA SER A 214 27.19 2.90 -24.53
C SER A 214 26.67 4.18 -23.87
N ARG A 215 26.37 5.24 -24.64
CA ARG A 215 25.69 6.45 -24.15
C ARG A 215 24.17 6.26 -23.92
N LEU A 216 23.48 5.43 -24.72
CA LEU A 216 22.07 5.06 -24.51
C LEU A 216 21.91 4.00 -23.40
N ILE A 217 22.86 3.08 -23.26
CA ILE A 217 23.01 2.11 -22.16
C ILE A 217 23.52 2.81 -20.89
N GLY A 218 24.11 4.00 -20.98
CA GLY A 218 24.39 4.89 -19.85
C GLY A 218 23.12 5.30 -19.08
N THR A 219 21.94 5.17 -19.70
CA THR A 219 20.63 5.18 -19.03
C THR A 219 20.11 3.77 -18.69
N ARG A 220 20.99 2.83 -18.32
CA ARG A 220 20.62 1.67 -17.51
C ARG A 220 20.14 2.18 -16.15
N VAL A 221 18.87 2.55 -16.10
CA VAL A 221 18.03 2.09 -14.99
C VAL A 221 18.21 0.57 -15.01
N ARG A 222 19.20 0.05 -14.28
CA ARG A 222 19.46 -1.40 -14.12
C ARG A 222 18.09 -2.05 -13.93
N THR A 223 17.59 -2.72 -14.96
CA THR A 223 16.34 -3.47 -14.89
C THR A 223 16.60 -4.54 -13.85
N LYS A 224 15.94 -4.43 -12.70
CA LYS A 224 16.14 -5.39 -11.61
C LYS A 224 15.72 -6.76 -12.11
N PRO A 225 16.53 -7.81 -11.89
CA PRO A 225 16.06 -9.17 -12.14
C PRO A 225 14.80 -9.41 -11.30
N CYS A 226 13.71 -9.76 -11.98
CA CYS A 226 12.40 -9.96 -11.37
C CYS A 226 12.35 -11.36 -10.74
N LEU A 227 12.89 -11.52 -9.54
CA LEU A 227 13.02 -12.83 -8.88
C LEU A 227 11.72 -13.34 -8.21
N ASP A 228 10.62 -12.59 -8.29
CA ASP A 228 9.34 -12.90 -7.64
C ASP A 228 8.66 -14.20 -8.12
N ARG A 229 9.08 -14.76 -9.26
CA ARG A 229 8.53 -15.99 -9.85
C ARG A 229 9.52 -17.16 -9.87
N VAL A 230 10.68 -16.97 -9.25
CA VAL A 230 11.68 -18.02 -9.11
C VAL A 230 11.23 -18.92 -7.98
N ASP A 231 11.06 -20.21 -8.27
CA ASP A 231 10.81 -21.18 -7.21
C ASP A 231 12.06 -21.31 -6.35
N GLN A 232 11.86 -21.40 -5.03
CA GLN A 232 12.96 -21.41 -4.08
C GLN A 232 13.89 -22.59 -4.31
N LYS A 233 13.36 -23.74 -4.74
CA LYS A 233 14.13 -24.95 -5.01
C LYS A 233 15.16 -24.74 -6.13
N THR A 234 14.74 -24.27 -7.30
CA THR A 234 15.63 -23.95 -8.43
C THR A 234 16.67 -22.92 -8.06
N PHE A 235 16.29 -21.88 -7.31
CA PHE A 235 17.26 -20.89 -6.84
C PHE A 235 18.31 -21.54 -5.94
N MET A 236 17.88 -22.41 -5.02
CA MET A 236 18.74 -23.09 -4.07
C MET A 236 19.67 -24.11 -4.74
N ASP A 237 19.17 -24.88 -5.71
CA ASP A 237 19.96 -25.85 -6.47
C ASP A 237 21.12 -25.17 -7.21
N VAL A 238 20.88 -23.99 -7.76
CA VAL A 238 21.93 -23.17 -8.39
C VAL A 238 22.83 -22.54 -7.33
N LEU A 239 22.26 -21.98 -6.26
CA LEU A 239 23.03 -21.31 -5.22
C LEU A 239 24.02 -22.26 -4.54
N VAL A 240 23.62 -23.49 -4.20
CA VAL A 240 24.49 -24.48 -3.56
C VAL A 240 25.67 -24.85 -4.45
N LYS A 241 25.51 -24.88 -5.78
CA LYS A 241 26.60 -25.14 -6.73
C LYS A 241 27.66 -24.02 -6.72
N HIS A 242 27.23 -22.77 -6.54
CA HIS A 242 28.13 -21.61 -6.52
C HIS A 242 28.63 -21.26 -5.11
N LEU A 243 27.95 -21.73 -4.05
CA LEU A 243 28.32 -21.40 -2.68
C LEU A 243 29.64 -22.10 -2.29
N PRO A 244 30.67 -21.35 -1.90
CA PRO A 244 31.90 -21.95 -1.42
C PRO A 244 31.71 -22.63 -0.05
N PRO A 245 32.51 -23.65 0.28
CA PRO A 245 32.38 -24.44 1.51
C PRO A 245 32.44 -23.58 2.78
N LYS A 246 31.71 -24.02 3.81
CA LYS A 246 31.53 -23.28 5.08
C LYS A 246 32.86 -23.10 5.83
N ASN A 247 33.86 -23.96 5.64
CA ASN A 247 35.05 -24.08 6.50
C ASN A 247 36.10 -22.97 6.36
N HIS A 248 35.78 -21.85 5.70
CA HIS A 248 36.70 -20.71 5.64
C HIS A 248 36.89 -20.10 7.05
N PRO A 249 38.13 -19.78 7.46
CA PRO A 249 38.39 -19.12 8.73
C PRO A 249 37.80 -17.70 8.71
N LEU A 250 37.33 -17.22 9.86
CA LEU A 250 36.79 -15.86 10.03
C LEU A 250 37.53 -15.12 11.16
N SER A 251 38.82 -15.41 11.33
CA SER A 251 39.64 -14.89 12.42
C SER A 251 40.14 -13.46 12.23
N THR A 252 40.20 -12.97 10.98
CA THR A 252 40.73 -11.63 10.66
C THR A 252 39.76 -10.83 9.79
N ARG A 253 39.98 -9.51 9.67
CA ARG A 253 39.16 -8.63 8.83
C ARG A 253 39.24 -9.02 7.36
N GLU A 254 40.45 -9.38 6.88
CA GLU A 254 40.71 -9.84 5.52
C GLU A 254 39.97 -11.14 5.23
N HIS A 255 39.95 -12.06 6.20
CA HIS A 255 39.19 -13.29 6.12
C HIS A 255 37.68 -13.03 5.97
N ILE A 256 37.12 -12.08 6.73
CA ILE A 256 35.70 -11.70 6.64
C ILE A 256 35.38 -11.08 5.27
N VAL A 257 36.20 -10.14 4.81
CA VAL A 257 36.04 -9.46 3.51
C VAL A 257 36.11 -10.48 2.36
N SER A 258 37.11 -11.36 2.37
CA SER A 258 37.25 -12.44 1.39
C SER A 258 36.04 -13.39 1.43
N TYR A 259 35.61 -13.78 2.63
CA TYR A 259 34.45 -14.64 2.83
C TYR A 259 33.18 -14.04 2.22
N ILE A 260 32.88 -12.78 2.54
CA ILE A 260 31.71 -12.05 2.02
C ILE A 260 31.79 -11.90 0.50
N SER A 261 32.96 -11.53 -0.01
CA SER A 261 33.19 -11.33 -1.45
C SER A 261 32.85 -12.59 -2.25
N LYS A 262 33.32 -13.77 -1.80
CA LYS A 262 33.01 -15.05 -2.44
C LYS A 262 31.51 -15.38 -2.44
N ARG A 263 30.76 -15.00 -1.38
CA ARG A 263 29.30 -15.25 -1.32
C ARG A 263 28.52 -14.25 -2.16
N ILE A 264 28.94 -12.98 -2.20
CA ILE A 264 28.37 -11.99 -3.13
C ILE A 264 28.56 -12.47 -4.58
N GLN A 265 29.74 -12.99 -4.90
CA GLN A 265 30.01 -13.58 -6.21
C GLN A 265 29.09 -14.77 -6.50
N ALA A 266 28.96 -15.72 -5.57
CA ALA A 266 28.05 -16.85 -5.71
C ALA A 266 26.59 -16.41 -5.96
N LEU A 267 26.12 -15.42 -5.21
CA LEU A 267 24.77 -14.86 -5.37
C LEU A 267 24.61 -14.19 -6.74
N ARG A 268 25.62 -13.44 -7.21
CA ARG A 268 25.62 -12.82 -8.55
C ARG A 268 25.58 -13.87 -9.66
N GLU A 269 26.36 -14.93 -9.54
CA GLU A 269 26.38 -16.04 -10.50
C GLU A 269 25.04 -16.78 -10.52
N THR A 270 24.44 -17.00 -9.35
CA THR A 270 23.10 -17.57 -9.20
C THR A 270 22.05 -16.68 -9.87
N ILE A 271 22.06 -15.38 -9.59
CA ILE A 271 21.17 -14.40 -10.23
C ILE A 271 21.38 -14.42 -11.74
N ARG A 272 22.63 -14.43 -12.22
CA ARG A 272 22.94 -14.48 -13.65
C ARG A 272 22.45 -15.76 -14.31
N HIS A 273 22.40 -16.89 -13.61
CA HIS A 273 21.83 -18.14 -14.13
C HIS A 273 20.31 -18.11 -14.17
N VAL A 274 19.68 -17.54 -13.14
CA VAL A 274 18.23 -17.58 -12.97
C VAL A 274 17.51 -16.44 -13.69
N ALA A 275 18.13 -15.25 -13.78
CA ALA A 275 17.52 -14.05 -14.37
C ALA A 275 17.24 -14.14 -15.89
N PRO A 276 18.11 -14.69 -16.76
CA PRO A 276 17.84 -14.82 -18.20
C PRO A 276 16.61 -15.68 -18.49
N ARG A 277 16.38 -16.74 -17.70
CA ARG A 277 15.17 -17.59 -17.79
C ARG A 277 13.88 -16.79 -17.55
N ILE A 278 13.96 -15.67 -16.81
CA ILE A 278 12.85 -14.76 -16.54
C ILE A 278 12.81 -13.62 -17.58
N GLU A 279 13.97 -13.09 -17.97
CA GLU A 279 14.12 -11.92 -18.83
C GLU A 279 13.76 -12.23 -20.30
N ILE A 280 14.02 -13.45 -20.78
CA ILE A 280 13.62 -13.93 -22.13
C ILE A 280 12.09 -14.03 -22.26
N GLY A 281 11.37 -14.41 -21.20
CA GLY A 281 9.91 -14.46 -21.19
C GLY A 281 9.23 -13.09 -21.03
N PHE A 282 9.90 -12.13 -20.37
CA PHE A 282 9.29 -10.84 -20.02
C PHE A 282 9.66 -9.71 -20.98
N GLN A 283 10.88 -9.67 -21.56
CA GLN A 283 11.29 -8.60 -22.47
C GLN A 283 10.68 -8.73 -23.86
N ARG A 284 10.58 -9.94 -24.43
CA ARG A 284 9.95 -10.13 -25.76
C ARG A 284 8.46 -9.77 -25.79
N LYS A 285 7.72 -9.99 -24.70
CA LYS A 285 6.31 -9.53 -24.60
C LYS A 285 6.22 -8.05 -24.27
N ARG A 286 7.05 -7.54 -23.35
CA ARG A 286 6.91 -6.16 -22.85
C ARG A 286 7.53 -5.10 -23.76
N GLN A 287 8.64 -5.38 -24.43
CA GLN A 287 9.33 -4.43 -25.31
C GLN A 287 8.66 -4.31 -26.68
N THR A 288 8.21 -5.43 -27.26
CA THR A 288 7.41 -5.45 -28.50
C THR A 288 6.04 -4.79 -28.31
N ILE A 289 5.45 -4.88 -27.12
CA ILE A 289 4.20 -4.18 -26.79
C ILE A 289 4.46 -2.69 -26.50
N LEU A 290 5.49 -2.33 -25.73
CA LEU A 290 5.79 -0.93 -25.41
C LEU A 290 6.29 -0.12 -26.59
N GLU A 291 7.22 -0.64 -27.42
CA GLU A 291 7.80 0.11 -28.53
C GLU A 291 6.83 0.25 -29.71
N LYS A 292 5.97 -0.76 -29.92
CA LYS A 292 4.91 -0.73 -30.95
C LYS A 292 3.69 0.10 -30.52
N GLN A 293 3.40 0.21 -29.21
CA GLN A 293 2.26 1.01 -28.70
C GLN A 293 2.61 2.46 -28.33
N LEU A 294 3.88 2.78 -28.05
CA LEU A 294 4.30 4.14 -27.67
C LEU A 294 4.39 5.08 -28.88
N ASN A 295 4.63 4.54 -30.08
CA ASN A 295 4.73 5.33 -31.32
C ASN A 295 3.37 5.60 -31.99
N ASP A 296 2.32 4.81 -31.72
CA ASP A 296 1.16 4.79 -32.61
C ASP A 296 -0.10 5.58 -32.23
N ARG A 297 -0.36 6.04 -30.98
CA ARG A 297 -1.46 7.02 -30.73
C ARG A 297 -1.57 7.52 -29.28
N MET A 298 -1.50 8.84 -29.12
CA MET A 298 -1.83 9.56 -27.88
C MET A 298 -3.34 9.65 -27.55
N ARG A 299 -4.23 8.96 -28.29
CA ARG A 299 -5.70 8.94 -28.07
C ARG A 299 -6.21 7.73 -27.26
N ASP A 300 -5.50 6.60 -27.25
CA ASP A 300 -5.97 5.31 -26.67
C ASP A 300 -5.47 5.01 -25.25
N LYS A 301 -5.09 6.04 -24.48
CA LYS A 301 -4.51 5.85 -23.13
C LYS A 301 -5.48 5.12 -22.18
N ARG A 302 -6.79 5.34 -22.24
CA ARG A 302 -7.74 4.64 -21.34
C ARG A 302 -7.97 3.18 -21.73
N GLU A 303 -7.92 2.86 -23.02
CA GLU A 303 -8.21 1.52 -23.55
C GLU A 303 -7.11 0.52 -23.18
N LEU A 304 -5.84 0.92 -23.29
CA LEU A 304 -4.68 0.09 -22.92
C LEU A 304 -4.59 -0.15 -21.41
N TRP A 305 -4.87 0.88 -20.60
CA TRP A 305 -4.94 0.74 -19.15
C TRP A 305 -6.14 -0.13 -18.72
N ARG A 306 -7.27 -0.05 -19.43
CA ARG A 306 -8.45 -0.89 -19.22
C ARG A 306 -8.16 -2.37 -19.51
N ILE A 307 -7.52 -2.68 -20.64
CA ILE A 307 -7.07 -4.05 -20.99
C ILE A 307 -6.12 -4.60 -19.92
N PHE A 308 -5.17 -3.79 -19.44
CA PHE A 308 -4.21 -4.19 -18.40
C PHE A 308 -4.88 -4.52 -17.06
N THR A 309 -5.95 -3.81 -16.67
CA THR A 309 -6.68 -4.09 -15.42
C THR A 309 -7.67 -5.25 -15.51
N GLU A 310 -8.00 -5.71 -16.71
CA GLU A 310 -8.98 -6.78 -16.96
C GLU A 310 -8.34 -8.18 -16.89
N THR A 311 -7.03 -8.33 -17.14
CA THR A 311 -6.36 -9.64 -17.21
C THR A 311 -5.92 -10.23 -15.87
N GLU A 312 -5.77 -9.43 -14.81
CA GLU A 312 -5.57 -9.87 -13.41
C GLU A 312 -5.47 -8.62 -12.51
N PRO A 313 -6.26 -8.47 -11.43
CA PRO A 313 -6.14 -7.30 -10.57
C PRO A 313 -4.79 -7.33 -9.84
N PRO A 314 -3.88 -6.36 -10.07
CA PRO A 314 -2.61 -6.33 -9.35
C PRO A 314 -2.87 -6.12 -7.86
N SER A 315 -1.96 -6.58 -7.00
CA SER A 315 -2.02 -6.26 -5.57
C SER A 315 -2.18 -4.74 -5.34
N ILE A 316 -2.84 -4.34 -4.25
CA ILE A 316 -3.14 -2.91 -3.93
C ILE A 316 -1.90 -2.01 -4.11
N ARG A 317 -0.73 -2.52 -3.76
CA ARG A 317 0.54 -1.79 -3.90
C ARG A 317 0.96 -1.62 -5.36
N LYS A 318 0.84 -2.66 -6.18
CA LYS A 318 1.15 -2.63 -7.62
C LYS A 318 0.20 -1.70 -8.37
N THR A 319 -1.09 -1.76 -8.07
CA THR A 319 -2.13 -0.96 -8.75
C THR A 319 -1.99 0.55 -8.50
N PHE A 320 -1.72 0.98 -7.26
CA PHE A 320 -1.46 2.39 -7.00
C PHE A 320 -0.12 2.87 -7.58
N HIS A 321 0.91 2.00 -7.55
CA HIS A 321 2.18 2.31 -8.19
C HIS A 321 2.01 2.54 -9.69
N LEU A 322 1.26 1.67 -10.35
CA LEU A 322 0.89 1.77 -11.77
C LEU A 322 0.10 3.05 -12.06
N ALA A 323 -0.91 3.39 -11.26
CA ALA A 323 -1.65 4.65 -11.39
C ALA A 323 -0.73 5.88 -11.26
N SER A 324 0.23 5.86 -10.33
CA SER A 324 1.22 6.92 -10.17
C SER A 324 2.23 6.97 -11.34
N LEU A 325 2.58 5.81 -11.89
CA LEU A 325 3.47 5.67 -13.03
C LEU A 325 2.81 6.19 -14.30
N GLY A 326 1.53 5.86 -14.53
CA GLY A 326 0.73 6.43 -15.61
C GLY A 326 0.73 7.96 -15.59
N GLN A 327 0.67 8.57 -14.40
CA GLN A 327 0.84 10.03 -14.27
C GLN A 327 2.25 10.48 -14.66
N LYS A 328 3.31 9.79 -14.20
CA LYS A 328 4.69 10.14 -14.52
C LYS A 328 4.99 10.03 -16.02
N ILE A 329 4.47 9.00 -16.68
CA ILE A 329 4.58 8.79 -18.13
C ILE A 329 3.82 9.89 -18.90
N CYS A 330 2.73 10.43 -18.33
CA CYS A 330 2.01 11.56 -18.91
C CYS A 330 2.65 12.93 -18.62
N ARG A 331 3.73 13.00 -17.82
CA ARG A 331 4.52 14.23 -17.72
C ARG A 331 5.44 14.32 -18.94
N PRO A 332 5.77 15.54 -19.40
CA PRO A 332 6.85 15.70 -20.37
C PRO A 332 8.09 14.96 -19.85
N VAL A 333 8.75 14.20 -20.71
CA VAL A 333 10.02 13.55 -20.39
C VAL A 333 10.97 14.67 -19.94
N GLU A 334 11.38 14.67 -18.67
CA GLU A 334 12.43 15.58 -18.22
C GLU A 334 13.68 15.25 -19.06
N SER A 335 14.37 16.29 -19.54
CA SER A 335 15.62 16.18 -20.30
C SER A 335 16.50 15.06 -19.75
N SER A 336 16.96 14.16 -20.62
CA SER A 336 17.92 13.10 -20.27
C SER A 336 19.28 13.66 -19.84
N GLN A 337 19.50 14.97 -20.05
CA GLN A 337 20.71 15.68 -19.70
C GLN A 337 20.48 16.64 -18.53
N LEU A 338 21.42 16.65 -17.61
CA LEU A 338 21.48 17.60 -16.50
C LEU A 338 21.74 19.02 -17.06
N PRO A 339 20.95 20.04 -16.67
CA PRO A 339 21.17 21.42 -17.14
C PRO A 339 22.53 21.96 -16.70
N THR A 340 22.94 23.09 -17.26
CA THR A 340 24.06 23.88 -16.71
C THR A 340 23.79 24.17 -15.24
N MET A 341 24.76 23.87 -14.39
CA MET A 341 24.63 24.05 -12.95
C MET A 341 25.26 25.37 -12.54
N ILE A 342 24.62 26.06 -11.59
CA ILE A 342 25.01 27.38 -11.12
C ILE A 342 25.08 27.35 -9.60
N HIS A 343 26.14 27.91 -9.05
CA HIS A 343 26.27 28.16 -7.62
C HIS A 343 26.89 29.53 -7.38
N THR A 344 26.18 30.37 -6.64
CA THR A 344 26.75 31.58 -6.04
C THR A 344 27.23 31.22 -4.64
N SER A 345 28.51 31.48 -4.36
CA SER A 345 29.07 31.22 -3.03
C SER A 345 28.45 32.17 -1.99
N GLU A 346 28.34 31.74 -0.73
CA GLU A 346 27.87 32.60 0.37
C GLU A 346 28.98 33.51 0.91
N GLU A 347 30.24 33.24 0.57
CA GLU A 347 31.42 33.91 1.12
C GLU A 347 31.96 35.01 0.17
N ASP A 348 31.70 34.89 -1.14
CA ASP A 348 32.05 35.86 -2.19
C ASP A 348 30.87 36.03 -3.19
N GLU A 349 30.09 37.11 -3.08
CA GLU A 349 28.91 37.37 -3.96
C GLU A 349 29.29 37.71 -5.42
N GLU A 350 30.56 37.97 -5.71
CA GLU A 350 31.05 38.35 -7.05
C GLU A 350 31.45 37.16 -7.95
N ASP A 351 31.61 35.94 -7.38
CA ASP A 351 32.03 34.75 -8.12
C ASP A 351 30.87 33.74 -8.31
N GLU A 352 30.14 33.87 -9.43
CA GLU A 352 29.16 32.88 -9.88
C GLU A 352 29.86 31.68 -10.54
N GLU A 353 29.93 30.54 -9.85
CA GLU A 353 30.52 29.31 -10.39
C GLU A 353 29.51 28.60 -11.31
N VAL A 354 29.84 28.52 -12.61
CA VAL A 354 29.00 27.92 -13.64
C VAL A 354 29.61 26.63 -14.17
N ALA A 355 28.96 25.50 -13.92
CA ALA A 355 29.40 24.18 -14.37
C ALA A 355 28.62 23.70 -15.61
N LYS A 356 29.32 23.55 -16.74
CA LYS A 356 28.77 23.16 -18.04
C LYS A 356 29.13 21.73 -18.41
N THR A 357 30.38 21.32 -18.18
CA THR A 357 30.87 19.97 -18.50
C THR A 357 30.40 18.94 -17.46
N PRO A 358 30.33 17.64 -17.80
CA PRO A 358 30.02 16.59 -16.83
C PRO A 358 30.93 16.59 -15.60
N GLU A 359 32.22 16.82 -15.80
CA GLU A 359 33.26 16.82 -14.76
C GLU A 359 33.07 18.02 -13.81
N GLU A 360 32.93 19.24 -14.36
CA GLU A 360 32.62 20.45 -13.59
C GLU A 360 31.33 20.28 -12.77
N LYS A 361 30.31 19.64 -13.35
CA LYS A 361 29.03 19.41 -12.66
C LYS A 361 29.22 18.47 -11.47
N VAL A 362 29.98 17.37 -11.65
CA VAL A 362 30.28 16.42 -10.58
C VAL A 362 31.06 17.10 -9.46
N ASP A 363 32.07 17.89 -9.79
CA ASP A 363 32.89 18.56 -8.78
C ASP A 363 32.13 19.66 -8.05
N LEU A 364 31.27 20.40 -8.75
CA LEU A 364 30.36 21.34 -8.11
C LEU A 364 29.38 20.62 -7.15
N PHE A 365 28.87 19.44 -7.52
CA PHE A 365 28.04 18.64 -6.62
C PHE A 365 28.82 18.15 -5.39
N LYS A 366 30.07 17.69 -5.56
CA LYS A 366 30.94 17.30 -4.44
C LYS A 366 31.12 18.47 -3.47
N LYS A 367 31.53 19.63 -3.99
CA LYS A 367 31.79 20.86 -3.23
C LYS A 367 30.55 21.33 -2.46
N VAL A 368 29.40 21.44 -3.13
CA VAL A 368 28.19 22.03 -2.52
C VAL A 368 27.50 21.06 -1.53
N ILE A 369 27.49 19.76 -1.81
CA ILE A 369 26.77 18.79 -0.99
C ILE A 369 27.63 18.29 0.17
N PHE A 370 28.91 18.02 -0.10
CA PHE A 370 29.87 17.48 0.85
C PHE A 370 30.96 18.51 1.17
N ARG A 371 30.56 19.70 1.66
CA ARG A 371 31.43 20.87 1.85
C ARG A 371 32.72 20.60 2.63
N ALA A 372 32.67 19.72 3.62
CA ALA A 372 33.79 19.41 4.48
C ALA A 372 34.55 18.12 4.05
N ASN A 373 34.29 17.61 2.85
CA ASN A 373 34.88 16.35 2.40
C ASN A 373 36.40 16.46 2.19
N ASP A 374 36.86 17.57 1.60
CA ASP A 374 38.28 17.74 1.24
C ASP A 374 39.12 18.38 2.37
N GLY A 375 38.46 18.90 3.41
CA GLY A 375 39.08 19.44 4.61
C GLY A 375 38.26 19.15 5.88
N PRO A 376 38.06 17.87 6.25
CA PRO A 376 37.26 17.56 7.43
C PRO A 376 37.93 18.12 8.68
N LYS A 377 37.16 18.77 9.57
CA LYS A 377 37.65 19.41 10.82
C LYS A 377 38.42 18.48 11.78
N SER A 378 38.50 17.18 11.49
CA SER A 378 39.49 16.31 12.11
C SER A 378 39.87 15.13 11.19
N CYS A 379 41.17 15.03 10.87
CA CYS A 379 41.83 13.84 10.34
C CYS A 379 42.49 12.97 11.42
N ARG A 380 42.41 13.38 12.70
CA ARG A 380 42.91 12.56 13.81
C ARG A 380 41.80 11.59 14.22
N ALA A 381 42.09 10.29 14.18
CA ALA A 381 41.36 9.34 15.01
C ALA A 381 41.30 9.96 16.42
N PRO A 382 40.14 9.98 17.10
CA PRO A 382 40.15 10.40 18.50
C PRO A 382 41.24 9.57 19.18
N VAL A 383 42.21 10.26 19.81
CA VAL A 383 42.92 9.68 20.96
C VAL A 383 41.85 8.95 21.73
N PRO A 384 41.96 7.64 22.01
CA PRO A 384 40.92 6.93 22.75
C PRO A 384 40.62 7.80 23.96
N ALA A 385 39.43 8.41 24.00
CA ALA A 385 39.04 9.30 25.08
C ALA A 385 39.21 8.47 26.32
N ASP A 386 40.25 8.72 27.11
CA ASP A 386 40.81 7.81 28.10
C ASP A 386 39.75 6.84 28.66
N LEU A 387 39.59 5.70 27.98
CA LEU A 387 38.49 4.76 28.24
C LEU A 387 38.78 3.96 29.53
N THR A 388 39.89 4.29 30.21
CA THR A 388 40.31 3.70 31.46
C THR A 388 39.49 4.23 32.65
N HIS A 389 38.84 5.39 32.53
CA HIS A 389 37.95 5.87 33.57
C HIS A 389 36.65 5.04 33.56
N ARG A 390 36.39 4.32 34.66
CA ARG A 390 35.19 3.49 34.89
C ARG A 390 33.91 4.23 34.51
N ARG A 391 33.47 3.98 33.29
CA ARG A 391 32.24 4.54 32.76
C ARG A 391 31.11 3.55 32.98
N LYS A 392 29.95 4.03 33.43
CA LYS A 392 28.76 3.18 33.51
C LYS A 392 28.25 2.91 32.08
N GLU A 393 28.70 1.80 31.49
CA GLU A 393 28.24 1.37 30.17
C GLU A 393 26.80 0.86 30.23
N LEU A 394 26.06 1.13 29.15
CA LEU A 394 24.74 0.56 28.92
C LEU A 394 24.89 -0.91 28.55
N HIS A 395 24.03 -1.75 29.13
CA HIS A 395 23.96 -3.15 28.74
C HIS A 395 23.24 -3.27 27.38
N ILE A 396 23.94 -3.76 26.36
CA ILE A 396 23.39 -4.03 25.04
C ILE A 396 23.89 -5.40 24.60
N ARG A 397 22.96 -6.32 24.31
CA ARG A 397 23.26 -7.65 23.80
C ARG A 397 24.05 -7.51 22.49
N GLN A 398 25.17 -8.23 22.38
CA GLN A 398 26.02 -8.24 21.19
C GLN A 398 25.70 -9.42 20.26
N ASN A 399 25.32 -10.57 20.83
CA ASN A 399 25.05 -11.80 20.07
C ASN A 399 23.78 -11.67 19.22
N LEU A 400 23.78 -12.35 18.07
CA LEU A 400 22.70 -12.51 17.11
C LEU A 400 22.23 -13.97 17.12
N THR A 401 20.91 -14.20 17.16
CA THR A 401 20.32 -15.56 17.09
C THR A 401 19.82 -15.86 15.67
N ASP A 402 19.58 -17.13 15.35
CA ASP A 402 19.06 -17.52 14.03
C ASP A 402 17.63 -16.99 13.83
N GLU A 403 16.80 -17.04 14.86
CA GLU A 403 15.40 -16.60 14.85
C GLU A 403 15.32 -15.10 14.57
N GLU A 404 16.16 -14.30 15.24
CA GLU A 404 16.24 -12.86 15.01
C GLU A 404 16.64 -12.54 13.55
N LEU A 405 17.60 -13.28 13.01
CA LEU A 405 18.01 -13.08 11.62
C LEU A 405 16.94 -13.54 10.64
N GLU A 406 16.23 -14.64 10.92
CA GLU A 406 15.13 -15.14 10.12
C GLU A 406 13.97 -14.14 10.05
N GLU A 407 13.54 -13.60 11.19
CA GLU A 407 12.51 -12.55 11.23
C GLU A 407 12.94 -11.31 10.44
N LEU A 408 14.20 -10.91 10.57
CA LEU A 408 14.75 -9.78 9.83
C LEU A 408 14.72 -10.00 8.31
N VAL A 409 15.11 -11.20 7.85
CA VAL A 409 15.13 -11.60 6.42
C VAL A 409 13.71 -11.71 5.86
N ARG A 410 12.80 -12.33 6.61
CA ARG A 410 11.37 -12.46 6.23
C ARG A 410 10.72 -11.10 6.09
N GLY A 411 11.05 -10.16 6.98
CA GLY A 411 10.57 -8.79 6.98
C GLY A 411 11.25 -7.86 5.97
N LEU A 412 12.15 -8.34 5.10
CA LEU A 412 12.83 -7.48 4.12
C LEU A 412 11.85 -6.97 3.04
N PRO A 413 11.93 -5.67 2.69
CA PRO A 413 11.05 -5.11 1.68
C PRO A 413 11.48 -5.53 0.27
N ARG A 414 10.55 -6.12 -0.48
CA ARG A 414 10.75 -6.39 -1.92
C ARG A 414 10.78 -5.11 -2.76
N TRP A 415 11.37 -5.20 -3.94
CA TRP A 415 11.47 -4.21 -5.00
C TRP A 415 12.35 -2.98 -4.69
N LYS A 416 13.24 -3.10 -3.70
CA LYS A 416 14.21 -2.04 -3.36
C LYS A 416 15.40 -2.04 -4.32
N SER A 417 16.04 -0.89 -4.48
CA SER A 417 17.19 -0.75 -5.38
C SER A 417 18.43 -1.30 -4.71
N THR A 418 19.25 -1.99 -5.49
CA THR A 418 20.49 -2.62 -5.05
C THR A 418 21.62 -1.60 -4.97
N GLY A 419 22.65 -1.92 -4.19
CA GLY A 419 23.89 -1.16 -4.14
C GLY A 419 24.86 -1.56 -5.26
N PRO A 420 26.15 -1.21 -5.12
CA PRO A 420 27.21 -1.62 -6.05
C PRO A 420 27.33 -3.14 -6.23
N ASP A 421 26.93 -3.92 -5.22
CA ASP A 421 26.96 -5.38 -5.23
C ASP A 421 25.91 -6.02 -6.13
N GLU A 422 24.90 -5.27 -6.60
CA GLU A 422 23.80 -5.77 -7.44
C GLU A 422 22.96 -6.90 -6.81
N VAL A 423 23.09 -7.16 -5.50
CA VAL A 423 22.33 -8.22 -4.80
C VAL A 423 21.03 -7.65 -4.24
N PRO A 424 19.85 -8.06 -4.73
CA PRO A 424 18.56 -7.60 -4.19
C PRO A 424 18.13 -8.38 -2.93
N TYR A 425 17.16 -7.84 -2.20
CA TYR A 425 16.65 -8.48 -0.97
C TYR A 425 15.96 -9.82 -1.27
N GLU A 426 15.33 -9.93 -2.43
CA GLU A 426 14.65 -11.13 -2.92
C GLU A 426 15.61 -12.33 -3.01
N THR A 427 16.85 -12.10 -3.46
CA THR A 427 17.90 -13.13 -3.47
C THR A 427 18.22 -13.62 -2.07
N ILE A 428 18.21 -12.72 -1.09
CA ILE A 428 18.48 -13.06 0.32
C ILE A 428 17.33 -13.87 0.91
N GLN A 429 16.08 -13.54 0.54
CA GLN A 429 14.89 -14.28 0.94
C GLN A 429 14.84 -15.68 0.32
N LEU A 430 15.14 -15.80 -0.98
CA LEU A 430 15.16 -17.10 -1.68
C LEU A 430 16.30 -18.01 -1.21
N GLY A 431 17.42 -17.44 -0.73
CA GLY A 431 18.55 -18.21 -0.21
C GLY A 431 18.25 -19.04 1.05
N GLY A 432 17.07 -18.87 1.66
CA GLY A 432 16.55 -19.69 2.75
C GLY A 432 17.52 -19.91 3.91
N GLY A 433 17.39 -21.08 4.56
CA GLY A 433 18.23 -21.46 5.69
C GLY A 433 19.72 -21.61 5.34
N VAL A 434 20.07 -22.01 4.11
CA VAL A 434 21.47 -22.20 3.69
C VAL A 434 22.21 -20.87 3.69
N LEU A 435 21.68 -19.85 3.00
CA LEU A 435 22.31 -18.53 3.00
C LEU A 435 22.27 -17.90 4.40
N ARG A 436 21.15 -18.06 5.13
CA ARG A 436 20.99 -17.55 6.49
C ARG A 436 22.09 -18.07 7.42
N ASN A 437 22.42 -19.36 7.36
CA ASN A 437 23.50 -19.96 8.15
C ASN A 437 24.87 -19.31 7.91
N HIS A 438 25.16 -18.91 6.66
CA HIS A 438 26.39 -18.18 6.33
C HIS A 438 26.35 -16.73 6.83
N LEU A 439 25.20 -16.06 6.69
CA LEU A 439 24.99 -14.69 7.15
C LEU A 439 25.06 -14.58 8.67
N LEU A 440 24.43 -15.50 9.40
CA LEU A 440 24.45 -15.56 10.87
C LEU A 440 25.89 -15.62 11.37
N ARG A 441 26.69 -16.54 10.83
CA ARG A 441 28.10 -16.68 11.23
C ARG A 441 28.90 -15.42 10.93
N VAL A 442 28.76 -14.84 9.75
CA VAL A 442 29.50 -13.61 9.38
C VAL A 442 29.07 -12.43 10.22
N PHE A 443 27.77 -12.19 10.39
CA PHE A 443 27.27 -11.06 11.15
C PHE A 443 27.63 -11.19 12.62
N GLN A 444 27.56 -12.39 13.20
CA GLN A 444 28.03 -12.65 14.56
C GLN A 444 29.50 -12.29 14.74
N VAL A 445 30.38 -12.71 13.83
CA VAL A 445 31.81 -12.36 13.88
C VAL A 445 32.02 -10.85 13.68
N CYS A 446 31.32 -10.23 12.74
CA CYS A 446 31.36 -8.77 12.55
C CYS A 446 31.00 -8.02 13.83
N LEU A 447 29.93 -8.45 14.52
CA LEU A 447 29.50 -7.88 15.79
C LEU A 447 30.56 -8.06 16.88
N GLN A 448 31.10 -9.28 17.05
CA GLN A 448 32.16 -9.59 18.01
C GLN A 448 33.43 -8.75 17.78
N MET A 449 33.87 -8.61 16.53
CA MET A 449 35.03 -7.82 16.16
C MET A 449 34.75 -6.32 16.04
N SER A 450 33.49 -5.89 16.22
CA SER A 450 33.05 -4.51 16.01
C SER A 450 33.45 -3.95 14.63
N TYR A 451 33.36 -4.79 13.59
CA TYR A 451 33.83 -4.49 12.24
C TYR A 451 32.68 -4.45 11.24
N HIS A 452 32.58 -3.36 10.49
CA HIS A 452 31.70 -3.21 9.35
C HIS A 452 32.50 -3.45 8.05
N PRO A 453 32.22 -4.52 7.29
CA PRO A 453 33.02 -4.94 6.13
C PRO A 453 33.12 -3.90 5.01
N ALA A 454 34.29 -3.82 4.37
CA ALA A 454 34.55 -2.89 3.25
C ALA A 454 33.56 -3.05 2.08
N ASN A 455 33.18 -4.28 1.74
CA ASN A 455 32.21 -4.57 0.67
C ASN A 455 30.83 -3.91 0.86
N PHE A 456 30.50 -3.49 2.09
CA PHE A 456 29.21 -2.90 2.42
C PHE A 456 29.23 -1.37 2.41
N LYS A 457 30.41 -0.75 2.38
CA LYS A 457 30.60 0.69 2.58
C LYS A 457 30.44 1.53 1.32
N ASP A 458 30.69 0.94 0.16
CA ASP A 458 30.61 1.60 -1.14
C ASP A 458 29.17 2.01 -1.46
N ALA A 459 29.00 3.22 -2.01
CA ALA A 459 27.70 3.78 -2.34
C ALA A 459 27.58 4.23 -3.80
N ILE A 460 26.40 4.05 -4.39
CA ILE A 460 25.97 4.79 -5.59
C ILE A 460 25.09 5.95 -5.14
N LEU A 461 25.53 7.18 -5.35
CA LEU A 461 24.78 8.39 -5.03
C LEU A 461 23.84 8.76 -6.18
N VAL A 462 22.56 8.44 -6.01
CA VAL A 462 21.51 8.79 -6.96
C VAL A 462 20.90 10.13 -6.57
N MET A 463 20.96 11.11 -7.47
CA MET A 463 20.49 12.47 -7.20
C MET A 463 19.00 12.61 -7.50
N VAL A 464 18.21 12.90 -6.46
CA VAL A 464 16.76 13.09 -6.58
C VAL A 464 16.40 14.57 -6.45
N ARG A 465 15.74 15.11 -7.48
CA ARG A 465 15.30 16.51 -7.53
C ARG A 465 14.20 16.81 -6.50
N LYS A 466 14.36 17.90 -5.78
CA LYS A 466 13.32 18.50 -4.92
C LYS A 466 12.25 19.11 -5.84
N SER A 467 11.00 18.68 -5.67
CA SER A 467 9.86 19.18 -6.45
C SER A 467 9.75 20.71 -6.33
N ALA A 468 9.42 21.37 -7.45
CA ALA A 468 9.22 22.83 -7.54
C ALA A 468 10.46 23.70 -7.27
N LYS A 469 11.67 23.12 -7.24
CA LYS A 469 12.92 23.88 -7.24
C LYS A 469 13.58 23.90 -8.62
N PRO A 470 14.32 24.96 -8.98
CA PRO A 470 14.97 25.08 -10.27
C PRO A 470 16.08 24.01 -10.40
N ALA A 471 16.18 23.38 -11.57
CA ALA A 471 17.02 22.19 -11.76
C ALA A 471 18.52 22.49 -11.84
N ASN A 472 18.88 23.74 -12.15
CA ASN A 472 20.24 24.24 -12.30
C ASN A 472 20.97 24.51 -10.97
N LEU A 473 20.30 24.41 -9.81
CA LEU A 473 20.96 24.61 -8.52
C LEU A 473 21.32 23.27 -7.87
N PRO A 474 22.57 23.03 -7.45
CA PRO A 474 22.96 21.77 -6.79
C PRO A 474 22.13 21.50 -5.52
N THR A 475 21.80 22.54 -4.75
CA THR A 475 20.98 22.47 -3.52
C THR A 475 19.52 22.04 -3.77
N SER A 476 19.07 22.04 -5.03
CA SER A 476 17.78 21.49 -5.46
C SER A 476 17.76 19.97 -5.53
N TRP A 477 18.90 19.30 -5.40
CA TRP A 477 19.00 17.84 -5.46
C TRP A 477 19.30 17.24 -4.09
N ARG A 478 18.99 15.96 -3.91
CA ARG A 478 19.30 15.19 -2.70
C ARG A 478 20.09 13.93 -3.08
N PRO A 479 21.24 13.67 -2.45
CA PRO A 479 21.98 12.43 -2.68
C PRO A 479 21.30 11.27 -1.93
N LEU A 480 20.84 10.25 -2.66
CA LEU A 480 20.41 8.99 -2.06
C LEU A 480 21.52 7.95 -2.22
N ALA A 481 22.02 7.42 -1.10
CA ALA A 481 23.04 6.38 -1.08
C ALA A 481 22.41 4.98 -1.26
N LEU A 482 22.64 4.38 -2.42
CA LEU A 482 22.38 2.96 -2.64
C LEU A 482 23.57 2.14 -2.12
N LEU A 483 23.38 1.52 -0.95
CA LEU A 483 24.35 0.62 -0.28
C LEU A 483 23.99 -0.84 -0.52
N SER A 484 24.92 -1.74 -0.21
CA SER A 484 24.72 -3.20 -0.20
C SER A 484 23.46 -3.59 0.59
N CYS A 485 22.61 -4.44 0.01
CA CYS A 485 21.45 -5.00 0.71
C CYS A 485 21.88 -5.87 1.90
N LEU A 486 22.98 -6.62 1.77
CA LEU A 486 23.56 -7.42 2.87
C LEU A 486 24.08 -6.52 3.99
N GLY A 487 24.81 -5.45 3.64
CA GLY A 487 25.28 -4.45 4.59
C GLY A 487 24.15 -3.81 5.40
N LYS A 488 23.03 -3.48 4.72
CA LYS A 488 21.84 -2.92 5.37
C LYS A 488 21.19 -3.86 6.39
N ILE A 489 21.36 -5.18 6.26
CA ILE A 489 20.88 -6.12 7.29
C ILE A 489 21.72 -5.99 8.55
N LEU A 490 23.05 -5.98 8.42
CA LEU A 490 23.96 -5.76 9.55
C LEU A 490 23.71 -4.40 10.22
N GLU A 491 23.54 -3.34 9.42
CA GLU A 491 23.17 -2.00 9.91
C GLU A 491 21.83 -2.02 10.65
N LYS A 492 20.84 -2.76 10.15
CA LYS A 492 19.52 -2.89 10.79
C LYS A 492 19.61 -3.61 12.13
N ILE A 493 20.45 -4.64 12.27
CA ILE A 493 20.71 -5.32 13.54
C ILE A 493 21.23 -4.31 14.58
N VAL A 494 22.29 -3.57 14.24
CA VAL A 494 22.87 -2.55 15.14
C VAL A 494 21.86 -1.46 15.48
N ALA A 495 21.11 -0.98 14.47
CA ALA A 495 20.08 0.04 14.66
C ALA A 495 18.96 -0.45 15.60
N SER A 496 18.51 -1.69 15.46
CA SER A 496 17.49 -2.29 16.34
C SER A 496 17.96 -2.32 17.79
N ARG A 497 19.22 -2.74 18.04
CA ARG A 497 19.78 -2.74 19.40
C ARG A 497 19.83 -1.34 19.99
N MET A 498 20.31 -0.35 19.24
CA MET A 498 20.32 1.05 19.70
C MET A 498 18.91 1.59 19.97
N GLN A 499 17.92 1.22 19.14
CA GLN A 499 16.52 1.60 19.34
C GLN A 499 15.91 0.95 20.59
N GLU A 500 16.21 -0.32 20.85
CA GLU A 500 15.79 -1.01 22.07
C GLU A 500 16.40 -0.35 23.31
N THR A 501 17.69 -0.02 23.27
CA THR A 501 18.36 0.72 24.35
C THR A 501 17.73 2.09 24.58
N LEU A 502 17.39 2.82 23.50
CA LEU A 502 16.71 4.11 23.60
C LEU A 502 15.30 3.98 24.19
N LYS A 503 14.56 2.92 23.85
CA LYS A 503 13.23 2.65 24.45
C LYS A 503 13.34 2.36 25.95
N ALA A 504 14.34 1.57 26.36
CA ALA A 504 14.61 1.29 27.77
C ALA A 504 15.15 2.52 28.53
N ASN A 505 15.84 3.44 27.83
CA ASN A 505 16.49 4.61 28.40
C ASN A 505 16.11 5.89 27.63
N PRO A 506 14.84 6.34 27.69
CA PRO A 506 14.37 7.47 26.87
C PRO A 506 15.05 8.80 27.20
N HIS A 507 15.67 8.92 28.37
CA HIS A 507 16.43 10.09 28.82
C HIS A 507 17.74 10.31 28.04
N LEU A 508 18.20 9.33 27.25
CA LEU A 508 19.41 9.46 26.42
C LEU A 508 19.26 10.57 25.37
N LEU A 509 18.03 10.79 24.89
CA LEU A 509 17.68 11.92 24.02
C LEU A 509 16.82 12.94 24.78
N PRO A 510 16.89 14.23 24.43
CA PRO A 510 15.96 15.23 24.97
C PRO A 510 14.51 14.83 24.70
N ALA A 511 13.63 14.95 25.69
CA ALA A 511 12.20 14.65 25.54
C ALA A 511 11.49 15.48 24.45
N ARG A 512 12.10 16.62 24.06
CA ARG A 512 11.68 17.56 23.02
C ARG A 512 12.24 17.22 21.62
N GLN A 513 12.97 16.12 21.48
CA GLN A 513 13.35 15.53 20.20
C GLN A 513 12.25 14.54 19.80
N PHE A 514 11.41 14.93 18.85
CA PHE A 514 10.26 14.15 18.39
C PHE A 514 10.56 13.27 17.18
N GLY A 515 11.77 13.33 16.61
CA GLY A 515 12.17 12.53 15.45
C GLY A 515 12.21 11.01 15.67
N TRP A 516 12.25 10.56 16.93
CA TRP A 516 12.08 9.14 17.31
C TRP A 516 10.69 8.83 17.88
N ARG A 517 9.82 9.84 17.96
CA ARG A 517 8.42 9.76 18.41
C ARG A 517 7.50 9.98 17.21
N THR A 518 6.36 10.65 17.39
CA THR A 518 5.43 10.95 16.29
C THR A 518 5.38 12.42 15.91
N THR A 519 5.04 12.68 14.64
CA THR A 519 4.74 14.04 14.16
C THR A 519 3.57 14.68 14.89
N SER A 520 2.55 13.88 15.27
CA SER A 520 1.41 14.36 16.05
C SER A 520 1.89 14.93 17.38
N GLU A 521 2.74 14.21 18.12
CA GLU A 521 3.29 14.69 19.41
C GLU A 521 4.00 16.03 19.31
N ALA A 522 4.86 16.22 18.31
CA ALA A 522 5.57 17.48 18.11
C ALA A 522 4.62 18.65 17.88
N LEU A 523 3.59 18.43 17.05
CA LEU A 523 2.58 19.43 16.76
C LEU A 523 1.66 19.69 17.96
N GLU A 524 1.29 18.65 18.71
CA GLU A 524 0.51 18.77 19.95
C GLU A 524 1.28 19.57 21.00
N TYR A 525 2.59 19.31 21.19
CA TYR A 525 3.45 20.08 22.09
C TYR A 525 3.46 21.57 21.73
N MET A 526 3.69 21.89 20.45
CA MET A 526 3.69 23.27 19.95
C MET A 526 2.33 23.95 20.14
N LEU A 527 1.24 23.27 19.76
CA LEU A 527 -0.11 23.83 19.84
C LEU A 527 -0.57 23.99 21.30
N ASP A 528 -0.23 23.06 22.19
CA ASP A 528 -0.52 23.17 23.63
C ASP A 528 0.11 24.43 24.23
N LYS A 529 1.37 24.75 23.88
CA LYS A 529 2.03 26.01 24.29
C LYS A 529 1.36 27.24 23.71
N ALA A 530 1.01 27.20 22.42
CA ALA A 530 0.31 28.30 21.76
C ALA A 530 -1.06 28.59 22.40
N TYR A 531 -1.86 27.56 22.64
CA TYR A 531 -3.17 27.68 23.28
C TYR A 531 -3.09 28.10 24.75
N SER A 532 -2.12 27.56 25.50
CA SER A 532 -1.88 27.95 26.89
C SER A 532 -1.52 29.43 27.01
N ALA A 533 -0.65 29.93 26.13
CA ALA A 533 -0.29 31.35 26.10
C ALA A 533 -1.51 32.24 25.84
N TRP A 534 -2.36 31.88 24.87
CA TRP A 534 -3.58 32.63 24.59
C TRP A 534 -4.61 32.60 25.72
N ALA A 535 -4.69 31.48 26.45
CA ALA A 535 -5.51 31.37 27.66
C ALA A 535 -5.04 32.37 28.74
N MET A 536 -3.73 32.60 28.84
CA MET A 536 -3.11 33.58 29.74
C MET A 536 -3.09 35.01 29.17
N GLY A 537 -3.60 35.25 27.97
CA GLY A 537 -3.58 36.58 27.33
C GLY A 537 -2.22 36.98 26.74
N LYS A 538 -1.24 36.09 26.71
CA LYS A 538 0.10 36.28 26.13
C LYS A 538 0.11 36.09 24.61
N VAL A 539 1.19 36.51 23.95
CA VAL A 539 1.46 36.29 22.53
C VAL A 539 2.60 35.29 22.32
N VAL A 540 2.58 34.58 21.19
CA VAL A 540 3.57 33.54 20.87
C VAL A 540 4.24 33.85 19.54
N THR A 541 5.54 33.64 19.48
CA THR A 541 6.32 33.69 18.25
C THR A 541 7.03 32.35 18.07
N ILE A 542 6.97 31.79 16.87
CA ILE A 542 7.71 30.57 16.51
C ILE A 542 8.63 30.86 15.32
N MET A 543 9.84 30.31 15.38
CA MET A 543 10.84 30.33 14.32
C MET A 543 11.24 28.90 13.98
N GLY A 544 11.16 28.53 12.70
CA GLY A 544 11.68 27.26 12.19
C GLY A 544 13.04 27.46 11.53
N LEU A 545 14.01 26.62 11.92
CA LEU A 545 15.37 26.55 11.40
C LEU A 545 15.54 25.28 10.55
N ASP A 546 16.29 25.37 9.45
CA ASP A 546 16.57 24.26 8.53
C ASP A 546 18.08 24.03 8.46
N ILE A 547 18.53 22.82 8.82
CA ILE A 547 19.95 22.45 8.76
C ILE A 547 20.33 22.18 7.29
N SER A 548 21.33 22.90 6.80
CA SER A 548 21.82 22.75 5.43
C SER A 548 22.67 21.47 5.29
N GLY A 549 22.12 20.48 4.56
CA GLY A 549 22.84 19.24 4.25
C GLY A 549 23.09 18.36 5.47
N ALA A 550 22.07 18.21 6.33
CA ALA A 550 22.18 17.62 7.67
C ALA A 550 22.90 16.26 7.72
N TYR A 551 22.52 15.29 6.88
CA TYR A 551 23.13 13.95 6.89
C TYR A 551 24.51 13.95 6.23
N ASP A 552 24.67 14.73 5.16
CA ASP A 552 25.86 14.72 4.31
C ASP A 552 27.07 15.37 5.01
N ASN A 553 26.80 16.21 6.02
CA ASN A 553 27.81 17.00 6.71
C ASN A 553 27.92 16.68 8.21
N VAL A 554 27.46 15.51 8.66
CA VAL A 554 27.70 15.04 10.03
C VAL A 554 29.20 14.91 10.30
N TRP A 555 29.67 15.57 11.35
CA TRP A 555 31.03 15.40 11.85
C TRP A 555 31.16 14.06 12.61
N ARG A 556 31.83 13.09 11.97
CA ARG A 556 31.87 11.69 12.41
C ARG A 556 32.49 11.52 13.80
N GLN A 557 33.57 12.24 14.11
CA GLN A 557 34.25 12.14 15.40
C GLN A 557 33.39 12.70 16.53
N ALA A 558 32.72 13.83 16.33
CA ALA A 558 31.79 14.38 17.32
C ALA A 558 30.61 13.43 17.58
N LEU A 559 30.09 12.76 16.54
CA LEU A 559 29.09 11.70 16.70
C LEU A 559 29.62 10.53 17.54
N ILE A 560 30.82 10.01 17.22
CA ILE A 560 31.45 8.91 17.96
C ILE A 560 31.65 9.30 19.43
N GLN A 561 32.15 10.51 19.70
CA GLN A 561 32.31 11.03 21.05
C GLN A 561 30.97 11.17 21.78
N THR A 562 29.95 11.70 21.11
CA THR A 562 28.60 11.82 21.69
C THR A 562 28.03 10.45 22.09
N LEU A 563 28.22 9.43 21.24
CA LEU A 563 27.78 8.06 21.54
C LEU A 563 28.57 7.44 22.68
N ALA A 564 29.89 7.68 22.73
CA ALA A 564 30.68 7.42 23.90
C ALA A 564 30.00 8.12 25.07
N ASP A 565 30.03 9.45 25.22
CA ASP A 565 29.48 10.22 26.35
C ASP A 565 28.06 9.85 26.83
N LYS A 566 27.20 9.31 25.94
CA LYS A 566 25.84 8.82 26.26
C LYS A 566 25.72 7.43 26.88
N GLY A 567 26.73 6.58 26.76
CA GLY A 567 26.82 5.34 27.55
C GLY A 567 26.97 4.10 26.71
N PHE A 568 27.05 4.27 25.38
CA PHE A 568 27.09 3.11 24.48
C PHE A 568 28.36 2.29 24.73
N PRO A 569 28.24 0.96 24.79
CA PRO A 569 29.36 0.07 25.06
C PRO A 569 30.39 0.14 23.93
N ARG A 570 31.64 -0.17 24.26
CA ARG A 570 32.77 -0.04 23.34
C ARG A 570 32.55 -0.70 21.98
N TRP A 571 31.88 -1.85 21.94
CA TRP A 571 31.63 -2.58 20.71
C TRP A 571 30.68 -1.84 19.74
N ILE A 572 29.67 -1.11 20.24
CA ILE A 572 28.78 -0.27 19.42
C ILE A 572 29.57 0.91 18.86
N VAL A 573 30.33 1.58 19.72
CA VAL A 573 31.13 2.76 19.33
C VAL A 573 32.14 2.38 18.23
N ASN A 574 32.86 1.27 18.42
CA ASN A 574 33.81 0.74 17.44
C ASN A 574 33.13 0.29 16.14
N MET A 575 31.96 -0.36 16.23
CA MET A 575 31.18 -0.76 15.06
C MET A 575 30.76 0.45 14.22
N ILE A 576 30.29 1.52 14.88
CA ILE A 576 29.88 2.77 14.21
C ILE A 576 31.10 3.49 13.61
N GLN A 577 32.23 3.52 14.33
CA GLN A 577 33.48 4.04 13.78
C GLN A 577 33.90 3.25 12.53
N SER A 578 33.83 1.92 12.56
CA SER A 578 34.12 1.08 11.40
C SER A 578 33.14 1.31 10.25
N PHE A 579 31.85 1.51 10.54
CA PHE A 579 30.82 1.81 9.54
C PHE A 579 31.05 3.15 8.82
N LEU A 580 31.54 4.16 9.54
CA LEU A 580 31.76 5.51 9.00
C LEU A 580 33.13 5.69 8.32
N SER A 581 34.11 4.81 8.56
CA SER A 581 35.47 4.92 8.02
C SER A 581 35.63 4.28 6.65
N ASP A 582 36.57 4.75 5.83
CA ASP A 582 36.97 4.17 4.52
C ASP A 582 35.79 3.97 3.56
N ARG A 583 34.98 5.00 3.40
CA ARG A 583 33.79 4.97 2.55
C ARG A 583 34.10 5.60 1.20
N THR A 584 33.68 4.96 0.12
CA THR A 584 33.77 5.52 -1.23
C THR A 584 32.38 5.65 -1.87
N ALA A 585 32.28 6.51 -2.87
CA ALA A 585 31.06 6.66 -3.65
C ALA A 585 31.33 6.97 -5.13
N ILE A 586 30.32 6.71 -5.94
CA ILE A 586 30.19 7.24 -7.31
C ILE A 586 28.90 8.05 -7.41
N PHE A 587 28.88 9.12 -8.21
CA PHE A 587 27.64 9.79 -8.60
C PHE A 587 26.98 9.08 -9.77
N ASN A 588 25.66 8.96 -9.69
CA ASN A 588 24.81 8.56 -10.81
C ASN A 588 23.78 9.69 -11.06
N LEU A 589 24.13 10.58 -11.98
CA LEU A 589 23.34 11.73 -12.42
C LEU A 589 22.69 11.43 -13.78
N PRO A 590 21.65 12.18 -14.19
CA PRO A 590 21.13 12.10 -15.55
C PRO A 590 22.22 12.29 -16.62
N GLY A 591 22.59 11.19 -17.28
CA GLY A 591 23.60 11.14 -18.33
C GLY A 591 25.06 11.16 -17.88
N ILE A 592 25.36 11.11 -16.57
CA ILE A 592 26.74 11.19 -16.04
C ILE A 592 26.94 10.15 -14.93
N ILE A 593 27.99 9.34 -15.07
CA ILE A 593 28.50 8.47 -14.01
C ILE A 593 29.90 8.99 -13.67
N SER A 594 30.13 9.36 -12.42
CA SER A 594 31.44 9.88 -12.01
C SER A 594 32.44 8.76 -11.75
N GLU A 595 33.72 9.15 -11.70
CA GLU A 595 34.73 8.36 -11.04
C GLU A 595 34.43 8.17 -9.55
N ARG A 596 35.06 7.14 -8.97
CA ARG A 596 34.97 6.86 -7.54
C ARG A 596 35.75 7.91 -6.76
N PHE A 597 35.17 8.37 -5.66
CA PHE A 597 35.79 9.32 -4.75
C PHE A 597 35.54 8.94 -3.28
N ASP A 598 36.39 9.44 -2.39
CA ASP A 598 36.28 9.20 -0.96
C ASP A 598 35.19 10.06 -0.33
N LEU A 599 34.38 9.45 0.54
CA LEU A 599 33.45 10.14 1.41
C LEU A 599 34.03 10.19 2.82
N LYS A 600 34.57 11.36 3.20
CA LYS A 600 35.22 11.61 4.49
C LYS A 600 34.28 12.21 5.54
N THR A 601 33.09 12.70 5.14
CA THR A 601 32.09 13.29 6.04
C THR A 601 30.71 12.63 5.92
N GLY A 602 29.84 12.94 6.87
CA GLY A 602 28.43 12.57 6.80
C GLY A 602 28.12 11.11 7.13
N VAL A 603 26.82 10.84 7.17
CA VAL A 603 26.20 9.51 7.31
C VAL A 603 25.34 9.21 6.06
N PRO A 604 25.29 7.97 5.57
CA PRO A 604 24.63 7.66 4.29
C PRO A 604 23.10 7.82 4.30
N GLN A 605 22.57 8.66 3.41
CA GLN A 605 21.13 8.79 3.19
C GLN A 605 20.54 7.55 2.51
N GLY A 606 20.04 6.60 3.29
CA GLY A 606 19.50 5.33 2.79
C GLY A 606 19.90 4.10 3.61
N SER A 607 20.78 4.30 4.60
CA SER A 607 21.08 3.33 5.66
C SER A 607 19.97 3.31 6.73
N PRO A 608 19.56 2.13 7.24
CA PRO A 608 18.68 2.04 8.42
C PRO A 608 19.34 2.51 9.72
N LEU A 609 20.67 2.59 9.79
CA LEU A 609 21.42 3.02 10.97
C LEU A 609 21.57 4.55 11.05
N SER A 610 21.69 5.24 9.91
CA SER A 610 21.91 6.70 9.89
C SER A 610 20.88 7.55 10.64
N PRO A 611 19.56 7.27 10.64
CA PRO A 611 18.59 8.10 11.36
C PRO A 611 18.83 8.15 12.87
N ILE A 612 19.13 7.01 13.52
CA ILE A 612 19.39 7.00 14.96
C ILE A 612 20.72 7.68 15.30
N LEU A 613 21.73 7.54 14.43
CA LEU A 613 23.00 8.25 14.59
C LEU A 613 22.80 9.77 14.51
N PHE A 614 22.03 10.24 13.54
CA PHE A 614 21.75 11.67 13.39
C PHE A 614 21.01 12.24 14.61
N LEU A 615 20.07 11.48 15.20
CA LEU A 615 19.37 11.90 16.42
C LEU A 615 20.33 12.12 17.59
N PHE A 616 21.32 11.24 17.78
CA PHE A 616 22.34 11.42 18.80
C PHE A 616 23.27 12.59 18.49
N PHE A 617 23.72 12.72 17.23
CA PHE A 617 24.56 13.83 16.78
C PHE A 617 23.90 15.20 16.98
N ALA A 618 22.61 15.34 16.66
CA ALA A 618 21.87 16.60 16.80
C ALA A 618 21.34 16.83 18.23
N ALA A 619 21.44 15.85 19.13
CA ALA A 619 20.93 15.96 20.50
C ALA A 619 21.51 17.14 21.31
N PRO A 620 22.81 17.50 21.20
CA PRO A 620 23.38 18.64 21.91
C PRO A 620 22.69 19.97 21.61
N LEU A 621 22.24 20.20 20.36
CA LEU A 621 21.52 21.42 19.95
C LEU A 621 20.31 21.68 20.85
N LEU A 622 19.52 20.64 21.13
CA LEU A 622 18.36 20.75 22.02
C LEU A 622 18.71 20.71 23.51
N GLN A 623 19.82 20.07 23.89
CA GLN A 623 20.26 20.04 25.30
C GLN A 623 20.71 21.43 25.78
N ARG A 624 21.39 22.19 24.91
CA ARG A 624 21.83 23.56 25.21
C ARG A 624 20.70 24.56 25.05
N ALA A 625 19.84 24.39 24.04
CA ALA A 625 18.57 25.12 23.92
C ALA A 625 17.51 24.62 24.92
N LYS A 626 17.79 24.81 26.22
CA LYS A 626 16.89 24.45 27.32
C LYS A 626 15.58 25.24 27.24
N THR A 627 14.56 24.71 27.91
CA THR A 627 13.35 25.48 28.20
C THR A 627 13.66 26.42 29.35
N PHE A 628 13.37 27.71 29.18
CA PHE A 628 13.47 28.70 30.25
C PHE A 628 12.09 29.26 30.54
N THR A 629 11.73 29.36 31.81
CA THR A 629 10.53 30.07 32.26
C THR A 629 10.94 31.38 32.90
N ASN A 630 10.20 32.45 32.64
CA ASN A 630 10.47 33.78 33.17
C ASN A 630 11.90 34.31 32.92
N HIS A 631 12.52 33.98 31.77
CA HIS A 631 13.85 34.48 31.43
C HIS A 631 13.80 36.02 31.32
N PRO A 632 14.70 36.75 32.01
CA PRO A 632 14.76 38.20 31.87
C PRO A 632 15.35 38.59 30.51
N VAL A 633 14.68 39.47 29.78
CA VAL A 633 15.20 40.10 28.56
C VAL A 633 14.98 41.61 28.63
N GLU A 634 15.89 42.37 28.04
CA GLU A 634 15.80 43.83 28.00
C GLU A 634 15.35 44.27 26.62
N VAL A 635 14.25 45.03 26.59
CA VAL A 635 13.67 45.60 25.36
C VAL A 635 13.38 47.07 25.65
N ASP A 636 13.92 47.98 24.85
CA ASP A 636 13.74 49.44 24.98
C ASP A 636 14.02 49.97 26.41
N GLY A 637 15.09 49.48 27.05
CA GLY A 637 15.48 49.84 28.42
C GLY A 637 14.57 49.28 29.53
N LYS A 638 13.61 48.40 29.20
CA LYS A 638 12.71 47.75 30.16
C LYS A 638 13.00 46.27 30.27
N ARG A 639 13.20 45.80 31.50
CA ARG A 639 13.30 44.37 31.81
C ARG A 639 11.93 43.71 31.74
N SER A 640 11.80 42.74 30.84
CA SER A 640 10.61 41.93 30.62
C SER A 640 10.93 40.45 30.85
N LYS A 641 9.90 39.63 31.09
CA LYS A 641 10.05 38.18 31.26
C LYS A 641 9.52 37.45 30.03
N VAL A 642 10.25 36.43 29.58
CA VAL A 642 9.88 35.59 28.43
C VAL A 642 10.01 34.11 28.77
N ASP A 643 9.03 33.32 28.36
CA ASP A 643 9.11 31.86 28.40
C ASP A 643 9.64 31.36 27.05
N LEU A 644 10.69 30.55 27.08
CA LEU A 644 11.47 30.11 25.92
C LEU A 644 11.43 28.59 25.80
N PHE A 645 11.12 28.11 24.60
CA PHE A 645 11.01 26.68 24.29
C PHE A 645 11.75 26.38 22.99
N ALA A 646 12.34 25.19 22.90
CA ALA A 646 12.85 24.66 21.65
C ALA A 646 12.37 23.21 21.46
N PHE A 647 12.16 22.76 20.25
CA PHE A 647 11.90 21.35 19.95
C PHE A 647 12.41 21.01 18.56
N ALA A 648 12.61 19.74 18.28
CA ALA A 648 13.03 19.30 16.95
C ALA A 648 12.29 18.05 16.51
N PHE A 649 12.24 17.85 15.20
CA PHE A 649 11.87 16.59 14.59
C PHE A 649 12.98 16.21 13.61
N VAL A 650 13.89 15.35 14.05
CA VAL A 650 15.11 15.02 13.29
C VAL A 650 15.92 16.32 13.04
N ASP A 651 15.95 16.83 11.81
CA ASP A 651 16.69 17.99 11.33
C ASP A 651 15.90 19.30 11.41
N ASP A 652 14.57 19.25 11.45
CA ASP A 652 13.71 20.43 11.62
C ASP A 652 13.78 20.91 13.08
N ILE A 653 14.33 22.10 13.34
CA ILE A 653 14.40 22.71 14.68
C ILE A 653 13.44 23.90 14.76
N TYR A 654 12.71 24.00 15.88
CA TYR A 654 11.76 25.07 16.13
C TYR A 654 12.06 25.75 17.46
N LEU A 655 12.19 27.07 17.42
CA LEU A 655 12.34 27.95 18.59
C LEU A 655 11.03 28.68 18.83
N MET A 656 10.61 28.80 20.08
CA MET A 656 9.37 29.45 20.46
C MET A 656 9.57 30.35 21.68
N ALA A 657 8.99 31.54 21.63
CA ALA A 657 8.98 32.50 22.73
C ALA A 657 7.55 32.94 23.05
N ILE A 658 7.28 33.12 24.35
CA ILE A 658 5.96 33.51 24.89
C ILE A 658 6.13 34.63 25.91
N SER A 659 5.45 35.76 25.69
CA SER A 659 5.45 36.92 26.58
C SER A 659 4.26 37.83 26.27
N ASP A 660 4.25 39.05 26.82
CA ASP A 660 3.14 40.00 26.63
C ASP A 660 3.16 40.71 25.27
N ASN A 661 4.29 40.71 24.56
CA ASN A 661 4.42 41.37 23.25
C ASN A 661 5.47 40.69 22.32
N TYR A 662 5.37 40.95 21.02
CA TYR A 662 6.22 40.27 20.03
C TYR A 662 7.69 40.74 20.05
N ALA A 663 7.99 41.98 20.47
CA ALA A 663 9.36 42.48 20.54
C ALA A 663 10.17 41.75 21.62
N THR A 664 9.56 41.55 22.79
CA THR A 664 10.10 40.71 23.88
C THR A 664 10.30 39.26 23.42
N ASN A 665 9.35 38.71 22.63
CA ASN A 665 9.54 37.37 22.05
C ASN A 665 10.73 37.32 21.08
N CYS A 666 10.88 38.31 20.20
CA CYS A 666 12.00 38.36 19.26
C CYS A 666 13.35 38.43 19.98
N LYS A 667 13.48 39.24 21.02
CA LYS A 667 14.69 39.27 21.87
C LYS A 667 14.97 37.93 22.56
N GLY A 668 13.93 37.25 23.03
CA GLY A 668 14.05 35.89 23.56
C GLY A 668 14.48 34.86 22.52
N LEU A 669 14.04 35.01 21.26
CA LEU A 669 14.45 34.14 20.15
C LEU A 669 15.89 34.40 19.72
N GLU A 670 16.38 35.64 19.77
CA GLU A 670 17.79 35.98 19.54
C GLU A 670 18.69 35.18 20.51
N PHE A 671 18.37 35.21 21.81
CA PHE A 671 19.09 34.44 22.83
C PHE A 671 19.08 32.92 22.57
N LEU A 672 17.91 32.35 22.25
CA LEU A 672 17.83 30.93 21.91
C LEU A 672 18.64 30.61 20.65
N HIS A 673 18.58 31.48 19.64
CA HIS A 673 19.30 31.31 18.39
C HIS A 673 20.80 31.33 18.62
N GLU A 674 21.33 32.27 19.39
CA GLU A 674 22.76 32.32 19.78
C GLU A 674 23.22 31.02 20.45
N GLY A 675 22.44 30.48 21.38
CA GLY A 675 22.75 29.20 22.02
C GLY A 675 22.76 28.01 21.06
N VAL A 676 21.85 28.01 20.08
CA VAL A 676 21.82 26.98 19.02
C VAL A 676 23.00 27.14 18.07
N MET A 677 23.31 28.36 17.62
CA MET A 677 24.43 28.63 16.71
C MET A 677 25.77 28.29 17.36
N ALA A 678 26.01 28.66 18.62
CA ALA A 678 27.22 28.28 19.33
C ALA A 678 27.44 26.76 19.35
N THR A 679 26.35 25.99 19.55
CA THR A 679 26.41 24.52 19.48
C THR A 679 26.55 24.01 18.05
N ALA A 680 25.97 24.72 17.08
CA ALA A 680 26.08 24.38 15.66
C ALA A 680 27.53 24.52 15.18
N ASP A 681 28.22 25.59 15.58
CA ASP A 681 29.61 25.85 15.25
C ASP A 681 30.53 24.77 15.86
N GLU A 682 30.28 24.39 17.11
CA GLU A 682 30.94 23.25 17.79
C GLU A 682 30.76 21.93 17.01
N LEU A 683 29.61 21.74 16.36
CA LEU A 683 29.27 20.52 15.60
C LEU A 683 29.52 20.64 14.09
N ASP A 684 30.03 21.77 13.60
CA ASP A 684 30.20 22.10 12.18
C ASP A 684 28.90 22.05 11.34
N LEU A 685 27.79 22.44 11.96
CA LEU A 685 26.49 22.53 11.33
C LEU A 685 26.23 23.95 10.82
N ARG A 686 25.82 24.07 9.56
CA ARG A 686 25.35 25.32 8.97
C ARG A 686 23.83 25.34 8.87
N PHE A 687 23.26 26.49 9.14
CA PHE A 687 21.85 26.77 8.94
C PHE A 687 21.69 27.79 7.82
N GLY A 688 20.67 27.60 6.96
CA GLY A 688 20.35 28.61 5.94
C GLY A 688 19.41 29.66 6.51
N ALA A 689 19.92 30.85 6.86
CA ALA A 689 19.09 31.95 7.37
C ALA A 689 18.01 32.36 6.35
N ASP A 690 18.30 32.22 5.06
CA ASP A 690 17.35 32.36 3.95
C ASP A 690 16.18 31.36 4.05
N LYS A 691 16.35 30.20 4.68
CA LYS A 691 15.29 29.18 4.79
C LYS A 691 14.45 29.35 6.06
N TYR A 692 14.90 30.18 6.98
CA TYR A 692 14.17 30.43 8.22
C TYR A 692 12.78 30.98 7.94
N LYS A 693 11.85 30.60 8.81
CA LYS A 693 10.49 31.13 8.80
C LYS A 693 10.10 31.51 10.19
N ILE A 694 9.58 32.72 10.34
CA ILE A 694 9.01 33.22 11.58
C ILE A 694 7.50 33.40 11.45
N MET A 695 6.75 33.11 12.49
CA MET A 695 5.31 33.35 12.55
C MET A 695 4.91 33.85 13.94
N HIS A 696 4.17 34.94 13.96
CA HIS A 696 3.55 35.50 15.16
C HIS A 696 2.12 34.98 15.30
N PHE A 697 1.82 34.28 16.39
CA PHE A 697 0.47 33.81 16.68
C PHE A 697 -0.39 34.95 17.21
N LYS A 698 -1.47 35.27 16.49
CA LYS A 698 -2.39 36.36 16.83
C LYS A 698 -3.70 35.84 17.41
N LYS A 699 -4.17 36.44 18.50
CA LYS A 699 -5.49 36.14 19.07
C LYS A 699 -6.61 36.57 18.09
N ARG A 700 -7.61 35.70 17.91
CA ARG A 700 -8.78 35.97 17.05
C ARG A 700 -9.55 37.18 17.61
N LYS A 701 -9.74 38.22 16.79
CA LYS A 701 -10.30 39.57 17.13
C LYS A 701 -9.36 40.59 17.78
N SER A 702 -8.05 40.35 17.88
CA SER A 702 -7.11 41.40 18.26
C SER A 702 -7.13 42.53 17.21
N LYS A 703 -7.38 43.78 17.64
CA LYS A 703 -7.25 44.99 16.81
C LYS A 703 -5.79 45.39 16.55
N LYS A 704 -4.83 44.82 17.29
CA LYS A 704 -3.40 45.04 17.03
C LYS A 704 -3.11 44.45 15.64
N GLY A 705 -2.72 45.32 14.71
CA GLY A 705 -2.48 45.00 13.30
C GLY A 705 -1.39 43.93 13.10
N HIS A 706 -1.10 43.61 11.84
CA HIS A 706 0.06 42.80 11.49
C HIS A 706 1.31 43.43 12.13
N ASN A 707 2.06 42.64 12.89
CA ASN A 707 3.28 43.09 13.53
C ASN A 707 4.44 42.51 12.72
N ASP A 708 5.28 43.39 12.18
CA ASP A 708 6.42 43.04 11.32
C ASP A 708 7.74 42.94 12.11
N VAL A 709 7.70 43.04 13.45
CA VAL A 709 8.90 42.92 14.29
C VAL A 709 9.52 41.54 14.07
N ILE A 710 10.81 41.55 13.78
CA ILE A 710 11.65 40.37 13.58
C ILE A 710 12.81 40.40 14.59
N PRO A 711 13.36 39.23 14.96
CA PRO A 711 14.57 39.15 15.75
C PRO A 711 15.76 39.65 14.93
N ASN A 712 16.70 40.30 15.62
CA ASN A 712 17.96 40.75 15.06
C ASN A 712 18.94 39.58 14.95
N ILE A 713 18.82 38.82 13.87
CA ILE A 713 19.69 37.67 13.57
C ILE A 713 20.44 37.99 12.27
N PRO A 714 21.76 37.75 12.20
CA PRO A 714 22.54 37.93 10.97
C PRO A 714 21.88 37.26 9.77
N ASP A 715 21.84 37.97 8.64
CA ASP A 715 21.31 37.52 7.34
C ASP A 715 19.81 37.16 7.31
N PHE A 716 19.09 37.33 8.41
CA PHE A 716 17.66 37.06 8.50
C PHE A 716 16.81 38.33 8.34
N CYS A 717 16.16 38.48 7.18
CA CYS A 717 15.32 39.64 6.86
C CYS A 717 13.84 39.31 6.58
N LYS A 718 13.42 38.05 6.75
CA LYS A 718 12.09 37.61 6.34
C LYS A 718 11.00 38.00 7.33
N LYS A 719 9.98 38.71 6.83
CA LYS A 719 8.81 39.12 7.62
C LYS A 719 8.01 37.92 8.16
N PRO A 720 7.32 38.08 9.31
CA PRO A 720 6.46 37.05 9.87
C PRO A 720 5.36 36.60 8.90
N VAL A 721 5.32 35.29 8.62
CA VAL A 721 4.35 34.73 7.69
C VAL A 721 3.00 34.47 8.38
N PRO A 722 1.86 34.64 7.69
CA PRO A 722 0.54 34.37 8.28
C PRO A 722 0.24 32.87 8.41
N LYS A 723 0.99 32.01 7.73
CA LYS A 723 0.85 30.56 7.78
C LYS A 723 2.19 29.87 7.55
N MET A 724 2.46 28.80 8.27
CA MET A 724 3.67 28.00 8.17
C MET A 724 3.33 26.53 7.98
N LYS A 725 4.06 25.84 7.10
CA LYS A 725 3.96 24.38 6.97
C LYS A 725 4.94 23.74 7.96
N ILE A 726 4.44 23.13 9.02
CA ILE A 726 5.20 22.49 10.09
C ILE A 726 4.90 21.00 10.04
N LEU A 727 5.93 20.17 9.82
CA LEU A 727 5.83 18.70 9.76
C LEU A 727 4.67 18.15 8.89
N GLY A 728 4.39 18.83 7.77
CA GLY A 728 3.34 18.42 6.83
C GLY A 728 1.93 18.97 7.11
N VAL A 729 1.72 19.67 8.23
CA VAL A 729 0.50 20.40 8.59
C VAL A 729 0.67 21.89 8.30
N ILE A 730 -0.39 22.57 7.85
CA ILE A 730 -0.35 24.03 7.65
C ILE A 730 -0.94 24.66 8.91
N VAL A 731 -0.12 25.38 9.66
CA VAL A 731 -0.52 26.09 10.87
C VAL A 731 -0.66 27.57 10.51
N SER A 732 -1.84 28.13 10.75
CA SER A 732 -2.11 29.56 10.55
C SER A 732 -1.82 30.33 11.84
N SER A 733 -1.40 31.59 11.73
CA SER A 733 -1.12 32.46 12.89
C SER A 733 -2.31 32.68 13.81
N ASP A 734 -3.53 32.54 13.29
CA ASP A 734 -4.78 32.64 14.04
C ASP A 734 -5.35 31.27 14.46
N LEU A 735 -4.57 30.20 14.27
CA LEU A 735 -4.96 28.80 14.51
C LEU A 735 -6.24 28.39 13.78
N THR A 736 -6.52 28.99 12.62
CA THR A 736 -7.58 28.53 11.72
C THR A 736 -7.09 27.43 10.77
N TRP A 737 -7.91 26.38 10.62
CA TRP A 737 -7.55 25.19 9.84
C TRP A 737 -7.99 25.23 8.37
N GLY A 738 -8.42 26.39 7.87
CA GLY A 738 -9.02 26.52 6.52
C GLY A 738 -8.05 26.16 5.40
N GLU A 739 -6.84 26.71 5.48
CA GLU A 739 -5.73 26.45 4.55
C GLU A 739 -5.25 25.00 4.63
N HIS A 740 -5.15 24.45 5.84
CA HIS A 740 -4.79 23.04 6.04
C HIS A 740 -5.80 22.10 5.38
N ILE A 741 -7.09 22.33 5.60
CA ILE A 741 -8.17 21.55 5.00
C ILE A 741 -8.15 21.68 3.47
N SER A 742 -7.92 22.87 2.93
CA SER A 742 -7.75 23.07 1.48
C SER A 742 -6.57 22.24 0.93
N MET A 743 -5.43 22.21 1.63
CA MET A 743 -4.29 21.38 1.23
C MET A 743 -4.60 19.89 1.32
N VAL A 744 -5.27 19.41 2.39
CA VAL A 744 -5.69 18.01 2.53
C VAL A 744 -6.60 17.63 1.37
N ILE A 745 -7.66 18.40 1.10
CA ILE A 745 -8.58 18.17 -0.03
C ILE A 745 -7.82 18.18 -1.37
N GLY A 746 -6.88 19.10 -1.57
CA GLY A 746 -6.04 19.16 -2.76
C GLY A 746 -5.21 17.89 -2.98
N LYS A 747 -4.56 17.39 -1.92
CA LYS A 747 -3.81 16.12 -1.94
C LYS A 747 -4.72 14.93 -2.24
N VAL A 748 -5.92 14.90 -1.68
CA VAL A 748 -6.86 13.81 -1.94
C VAL A 748 -7.36 13.86 -3.38
N LYS A 749 -7.75 15.03 -3.88
CA LYS A 749 -8.13 15.23 -5.29
C LYS A 749 -7.03 14.78 -6.24
N GLN A 750 -5.76 15.09 -5.93
CA GLN A 750 -4.62 14.63 -6.69
C GLN A 750 -4.53 13.08 -6.71
N ARG A 751 -4.59 12.41 -5.55
CA ARG A 751 -4.57 10.93 -5.49
C ARG A 751 -5.74 10.30 -6.25
N MET A 752 -6.88 10.97 -6.27
CA MET A 752 -8.08 10.51 -6.96
C MET A 752 -8.04 10.77 -8.46
N GLY A 753 -7.26 11.76 -8.90
CA GLY A 753 -6.82 11.88 -10.27
C GLY A 753 -6.01 10.65 -10.70
N TYR A 754 -5.12 10.16 -9.83
CA TYR A 754 -4.33 8.94 -10.11
C TYR A 754 -5.24 7.72 -10.25
N LEU A 755 -6.19 7.53 -9.32
CA LEU A 755 -7.12 6.41 -9.38
C LEU A 755 -8.02 6.43 -10.63
N SER A 756 -8.37 7.61 -11.17
CA SER A 756 -9.14 7.66 -12.43
C SER A 756 -8.39 7.17 -13.67
N PHE A 757 -7.09 6.93 -13.60
CA PHE A 757 -6.38 6.30 -14.73
C PHE A 757 -6.62 4.79 -14.80
N ILE A 758 -7.03 4.16 -13.70
CA ILE A 758 -7.13 2.69 -13.57
C ILE A 758 -8.53 2.22 -13.17
N SER A 759 -9.48 3.14 -12.98
CA SER A 759 -10.86 2.83 -12.62
C SER A 759 -11.80 3.95 -13.06
N GLY A 760 -12.96 3.54 -13.57
CA GLY A 760 -14.10 4.40 -13.89
C GLY A 760 -15.38 3.96 -13.18
N PRO A 761 -16.54 4.54 -13.55
CA PRO A 761 -17.82 4.17 -12.98
C PRO A 761 -18.13 2.68 -13.17
N HIS A 762 -17.97 2.14 -14.38
CA HIS A 762 -18.35 0.77 -14.77
C HIS A 762 -17.18 -0.13 -15.19
N TRP A 763 -15.92 0.34 -15.09
CA TRP A 763 -14.73 -0.43 -15.48
C TRP A 763 -13.59 -0.31 -14.45
N GLY A 764 -12.69 -1.28 -14.43
CA GLY A 764 -11.57 -1.38 -13.48
C GLY A 764 -11.86 -2.36 -12.33
N PRO A 765 -11.19 -2.24 -11.17
CA PRO A 765 -11.38 -3.14 -10.05
C PRO A 765 -12.80 -3.08 -9.47
N ASN A 766 -13.29 -4.21 -8.94
CA ASN A 766 -14.59 -4.30 -8.28
C ASN A 766 -14.71 -3.36 -7.05
N LEU A 767 -15.93 -3.17 -6.55
CA LEU A 767 -16.21 -2.24 -5.45
C LEU A 767 -15.37 -2.52 -4.19
N LYS A 768 -15.28 -3.79 -3.77
CA LYS A 768 -14.54 -4.20 -2.58
C LYS A 768 -13.06 -3.81 -2.68
N THR A 769 -12.43 -4.09 -3.82
CA THR A 769 -11.03 -3.69 -4.09
C THR A 769 -10.87 -2.18 -4.06
N MET A 770 -11.84 -1.44 -4.63
CA MET A 770 -11.84 0.03 -4.59
C MET A 770 -12.00 0.60 -3.18
N CYS A 771 -12.76 -0.06 -2.30
CA CYS A 771 -12.84 0.29 -0.88
C CYS A 771 -11.49 0.09 -0.18
N LEU A 772 -10.79 -1.00 -0.47
CA LEU A 772 -9.44 -1.25 0.06
C LEU A 772 -8.42 -0.19 -0.42
N PHE A 773 -8.49 0.25 -1.68
CA PHE A 773 -7.70 1.38 -2.17
C PHE A 773 -7.98 2.66 -1.41
N PHE A 774 -9.26 2.94 -1.16
CA PHE A 774 -9.67 4.11 -0.40
C PHE A 774 -9.12 4.09 1.03
N ILE A 775 -9.30 2.99 1.75
CA ILE A 775 -8.84 2.83 3.14
C ILE A 775 -7.31 2.91 3.23
N SER A 776 -6.59 2.31 2.29
CA SER A 776 -5.12 2.23 2.35
C SER A 776 -4.39 3.45 1.77
N LYS A 777 -4.99 4.18 0.81
CA LYS A 777 -4.32 5.28 0.09
C LYS A 777 -5.00 6.63 0.22
N ILE A 778 -6.31 6.69 0.47
CA ILE A 778 -7.03 7.97 0.56
C ILE A 778 -7.24 8.38 2.01
N ARG A 779 -7.80 7.49 2.84
CA ARG A 779 -8.04 7.74 4.27
C ARG A 779 -6.81 8.27 5.03
N PRO A 780 -5.58 7.74 4.82
CA PRO A 780 -4.40 8.24 5.55
C PRO A 780 -4.04 9.70 5.27
N VAL A 781 -4.49 10.27 4.16
CA VAL A 781 -4.30 11.71 3.86
C VAL A 781 -5.17 12.56 4.78
N PHE A 782 -6.40 12.13 5.02
CA PHE A 782 -7.32 12.82 5.93
C PHE A 782 -6.86 12.71 7.37
N THR A 783 -6.30 11.58 7.78
CA THR A 783 -5.97 11.30 9.18
C THR A 783 -4.54 11.66 9.59
N TYR A 784 -3.74 12.19 8.65
CA TYR A 784 -2.36 12.55 8.94
C TYR A 784 -2.30 13.63 10.02
N ALA A 785 -1.61 13.36 11.12
CA ALA A 785 -1.45 14.25 12.27
C ALA A 785 -2.76 14.80 12.88
N CYS A 786 -3.89 14.12 12.69
CA CYS A 786 -5.19 14.61 13.17
C CYS A 786 -5.30 14.69 14.69
N GLY A 787 -4.50 13.94 15.46
CA GLY A 787 -4.36 14.12 16.91
C GLY A 787 -4.02 15.55 17.31
N ALA A 788 -3.27 16.26 16.48
CA ALA A 788 -2.91 17.66 16.71
C ALA A 788 -3.98 18.66 16.22
N TRP A 789 -4.41 18.57 14.96
CA TRP A 789 -5.25 19.63 14.38
C TRP A 789 -6.76 19.38 14.48
N PHE A 790 -7.21 18.13 14.69
CA PHE A 790 -8.63 17.81 14.84
C PHE A 790 -9.06 18.01 16.30
N ILE A 791 -9.35 19.26 16.63
CA ILE A 791 -9.82 19.71 17.95
C ILE A 791 -11.33 19.92 17.85
N ARG A 792 -12.15 19.03 18.42
CA ARG A 792 -13.61 19.26 18.57
C ARG A 792 -14.23 18.36 19.65
N ARG A 793 -15.13 18.93 20.45
CA ARG A 793 -15.97 18.26 21.45
C ARG A 793 -17.44 18.22 21.00
N GLU A 794 -18.18 17.20 21.44
CA GLU A 794 -19.65 17.07 21.31
C GLU A 794 -20.45 17.85 22.37
N ARG A 795 -19.88 18.87 23.02
CA ARG A 795 -20.64 19.71 23.95
C ARG A 795 -20.90 21.09 23.37
N ASP A 796 -22.14 21.54 23.49
CA ASP A 796 -22.66 22.86 23.17
C ASP A 796 -21.90 23.98 23.90
N GLU A 797 -20.67 24.25 23.49
CA GLU A 797 -19.93 25.42 23.93
C GLU A 797 -19.33 26.16 22.74
N ASP A 798 -20.01 27.23 22.34
CA ASP A 798 -19.51 28.32 21.48
C ASP A 798 -18.24 29.01 22.03
N LYS A 799 -17.63 28.50 23.10
CA LYS A 799 -16.56 29.13 23.88
C LYS A 799 -15.14 28.85 23.37
N ILE A 800 -14.91 27.77 22.60
CA ILE A 800 -13.58 27.48 22.02
C ILE A 800 -13.51 28.01 20.58
N SER A 801 -13.02 29.23 20.41
CA SER A 801 -13.01 29.94 19.11
C SER A 801 -11.98 29.43 18.08
N TYR A 802 -11.29 28.31 18.33
CA TYR A 802 -10.11 27.88 17.56
C TYR A 802 -10.18 26.43 17.04
N GLN A 803 -11.37 25.84 17.04
CA GLN A 803 -11.65 24.51 16.51
C GLN A 803 -12.01 24.51 15.02
N ILE A 804 -12.04 23.31 14.41
CA ILE A 804 -12.65 23.11 13.09
C ILE A 804 -14.14 23.46 13.17
N ASN A 805 -14.55 24.41 12.34
CA ASN A 805 -15.96 24.82 12.27
C ASN A 805 -16.79 23.87 11.38
N ASN A 806 -18.13 23.97 11.48
CA ASN A 806 -19.06 23.14 10.70
C ASN A 806 -18.86 23.26 9.18
N LYS A 807 -18.56 24.46 8.67
CA LYS A 807 -18.32 24.68 7.23
C LYS A 807 -17.06 23.95 6.74
N GLN A 808 -15.99 23.99 7.53
CA GLN A 808 -14.75 23.28 7.28
C GLN A 808 -14.94 21.77 7.33
N MET A 809 -15.66 21.28 8.33
CA MET A 809 -16.00 19.86 8.41
C MET A 809 -16.85 19.41 7.22
N LYS A 810 -17.83 20.23 6.83
CA LYS A 810 -18.68 19.95 5.67
C LYS A 810 -17.87 19.80 4.38
N ARG A 811 -16.87 20.67 4.17
CA ARG A 811 -15.93 20.54 3.03
C ARG A 811 -15.16 19.21 3.03
N LEU A 812 -14.75 18.72 4.20
CA LEU A 812 -14.10 17.41 4.32
C LEU A 812 -15.08 16.27 4.04
N GLU A 813 -16.30 16.34 4.57
CA GLU A 813 -17.38 15.36 4.32
C GLU A 813 -17.75 15.30 2.85
N ASP A 814 -17.90 16.45 2.19
CA ASP A 814 -18.24 16.53 0.77
C ASP A 814 -17.12 15.95 -0.10
N ALA A 815 -15.85 16.24 0.24
CA ALA A 815 -14.71 15.62 -0.43
C ALA A 815 -14.70 14.11 -0.23
N TYR A 816 -14.82 13.63 1.02
CA TYR A 816 -14.83 12.21 1.36
C TYR A 816 -15.97 11.47 0.64
N THR A 817 -17.19 12.02 0.66
CA THR A 817 -18.38 11.46 0.00
C THR A 817 -18.24 11.48 -1.52
N SER A 818 -17.71 12.56 -2.10
CA SER A 818 -17.43 12.62 -3.54
C SER A 818 -16.51 11.48 -3.98
N PHE A 819 -15.55 11.09 -3.13
CA PHE A 819 -14.71 9.93 -3.40
C PHE A 819 -15.45 8.61 -3.26
N LEU A 820 -16.27 8.43 -2.22
CA LEU A 820 -17.11 7.24 -2.08
C LEU A 820 -18.01 7.04 -3.31
N ARG A 821 -18.60 8.12 -3.85
CA ARG A 821 -19.40 8.08 -5.08
C ARG A 821 -18.57 7.65 -6.28
N LYS A 822 -17.39 8.26 -6.48
CA LYS A 822 -16.52 7.94 -7.61
C LYS A 822 -16.02 6.49 -7.56
N ILE A 823 -15.63 6.00 -6.38
CA ILE A 823 -15.13 4.62 -6.22
C ILE A 823 -16.25 3.59 -6.23
N SER A 824 -17.52 3.98 -6.16
CA SER A 824 -18.65 3.05 -6.26
C SER A 824 -19.41 3.11 -7.58
N GLY A 825 -19.24 4.19 -8.34
CA GLY A 825 -20.07 4.47 -9.51
C GLY A 825 -21.46 4.98 -9.12
N ALA A 826 -21.71 5.29 -7.85
CA ALA A 826 -22.97 5.83 -7.38
C ALA A 826 -23.26 7.23 -7.96
N PHE A 827 -24.54 7.53 -8.14
CA PHE A 827 -24.99 8.84 -8.61
C PHE A 827 -24.62 9.96 -7.62
N TYR A 828 -24.51 11.18 -8.15
CA TYR A 828 -24.18 12.36 -7.35
C TYR A 828 -25.15 12.60 -6.17
N ARG A 829 -26.42 12.21 -6.32
CA ARG A 829 -27.47 12.39 -5.30
C ARG A 829 -27.55 11.25 -4.28
N THR A 830 -26.81 10.15 -4.46
CA THR A 830 -26.82 9.05 -3.49
C THR A 830 -26.30 9.55 -2.14
N ALA A 831 -27.08 9.32 -1.08
CA ALA A 831 -26.79 9.81 0.26
C ALA A 831 -25.49 9.21 0.81
N SER A 832 -24.71 9.99 1.57
CA SER A 832 -23.44 9.50 2.13
C SER A 832 -23.65 8.33 3.08
N GLN A 833 -24.73 8.34 3.87
CA GLN A 833 -25.05 7.27 4.84
C GLN A 833 -25.26 5.91 4.15
N ILE A 834 -25.89 5.90 2.96
CA ILE A 834 -26.08 4.68 2.17
C ILE A 834 -24.73 4.16 1.69
N LEU A 835 -23.86 5.06 1.18
CA LEU A 835 -22.53 4.71 0.71
C LEU A 835 -21.64 4.20 1.85
N GLU A 836 -21.69 4.88 2.99
CA GLU A 836 -21.04 4.49 4.24
C GLU A 836 -21.46 3.05 4.60
N LYS A 837 -22.77 2.74 4.56
CA LYS A 837 -23.31 1.42 4.93
C LYS A 837 -22.96 0.33 3.94
N GLU A 838 -23.23 0.54 2.66
CA GLU A 838 -23.02 -0.48 1.62
C GLU A 838 -21.54 -0.81 1.43
N MET A 839 -20.63 0.16 1.61
CA MET A 839 -19.19 -0.07 1.53
C MET A 839 -18.55 -0.46 2.85
N PHE A 840 -19.31 -0.47 3.95
CA PHE A 840 -18.80 -0.62 5.32
C PHE A 840 -17.63 0.34 5.61
N ILE A 841 -17.80 1.60 5.22
CA ILE A 841 -16.82 2.67 5.42
C ILE A 841 -17.39 3.68 6.41
N GLU A 842 -16.68 3.88 7.51
CA GLU A 842 -17.07 4.85 8.52
C GLU A 842 -17.06 6.28 7.94
N ASN A 843 -17.97 7.12 8.45
CA ASN A 843 -18.01 8.51 8.03
C ASN A 843 -16.74 9.25 8.49
N ILE A 844 -16.35 10.28 7.74
CA ILE A 844 -15.10 11.00 7.99
C ILE A 844 -15.02 11.59 9.41
N TRP A 845 -16.15 11.94 10.02
CA TRP A 845 -16.20 12.45 11.38
C TRP A 845 -15.70 11.40 12.38
N THR A 846 -16.32 10.22 12.37
CA THR A 846 -15.97 9.11 13.24
C THR A 846 -14.53 8.67 13.00
N VAL A 847 -14.08 8.65 11.74
CA VAL A 847 -12.68 8.34 11.40
C VAL A 847 -11.70 9.33 12.04
N LEU A 848 -11.93 10.64 11.89
CA LEU A 848 -11.04 11.66 12.45
C LEU A 848 -11.05 11.65 13.98
N HIS A 849 -12.23 11.52 14.58
CA HIS A 849 -12.39 11.45 16.03
C HIS A 849 -11.68 10.23 16.60
N SER A 850 -12.00 9.02 16.11
CA SER A 850 -11.38 7.78 16.56
C SER A 850 -9.87 7.79 16.41
N GLN A 851 -9.36 8.27 15.27
CA GLN A 851 -7.93 8.32 15.04
C GLN A 851 -7.22 9.39 15.88
N ALA A 852 -7.83 10.55 16.10
CA ALA A 852 -7.28 11.58 16.97
C ALA A 852 -7.26 11.13 18.44
N THR A 853 -8.33 10.50 18.92
CA THR A 853 -8.41 9.92 20.27
C THR A 853 -7.40 8.82 20.46
N LEU A 854 -7.27 7.89 19.49
CA LEU A 854 -6.24 6.86 19.52
C LEU A 854 -4.84 7.47 19.61
N GLN A 855 -4.54 8.47 18.76
CA GLN A 855 -3.23 9.14 18.79
C GLN A 855 -2.93 9.73 20.17
N ARG A 856 -3.87 10.44 20.80
CA ARG A 856 -3.67 11.07 22.11
C ARG A 856 -3.59 10.06 23.26
N ALA A 857 -4.44 9.04 23.26
CA ALA A 857 -4.48 8.02 24.31
C ALA A 857 -3.18 7.21 24.36
N LYS A 858 -2.58 6.89 23.21
CA LYS A 858 -1.25 6.26 23.15
C LYS A 858 -0.17 7.05 23.88
N LEU A 859 -0.28 8.38 23.88
CA LEU A 859 0.71 9.28 24.49
C LEU A 859 0.54 9.43 25.99
N PHE A 860 -0.68 9.27 26.49
CA PHE A 860 -0.96 9.43 27.92
C PHE A 860 -0.28 8.35 28.76
N LEU A 861 -0.09 7.16 28.20
CA LEU A 861 0.37 5.96 28.90
C LEU A 861 1.82 5.55 28.56
N SER A 862 2.52 6.33 27.74
CA SER A 862 3.94 6.12 27.43
C SER A 862 4.82 7.08 28.24
N LEU A 863 5.72 6.56 29.08
CA LEU A 863 6.70 7.36 29.84
C LEU A 863 7.76 8.02 28.94
N PRO A 864 8.39 9.14 29.37
CA PRO A 864 8.02 10.00 30.49
C PRO A 864 7.11 11.13 29.99
N ALA A 865 5.99 11.27 30.68
CA ALA A 865 5.08 12.41 30.61
C ALA A 865 5.71 13.68 31.22
N SER A 866 7.04 13.84 31.25
CA SER A 866 7.71 14.94 31.96
C SER A 866 7.35 16.32 31.44
N TRP A 867 6.99 16.44 30.15
CA TRP A 867 6.48 17.70 29.61
C TRP A 867 4.97 17.91 29.87
N LYS A 868 4.25 16.86 30.28
CA LYS A 868 2.81 16.88 30.62
C LYS A 868 2.54 16.87 32.14
N SER A 869 3.49 16.41 32.97
CA SER A 869 3.31 16.11 34.40
C SER A 869 3.07 17.33 35.28
N ASP A 870 3.37 18.53 34.79
CA ASP A 870 3.13 19.79 35.51
C ASP A 870 1.65 20.24 35.48
N LYS A 871 0.76 19.49 34.83
CA LYS A 871 -0.67 19.80 34.80
C LYS A 871 -1.38 19.22 36.02
N THR A 872 -1.16 19.84 37.18
CA THR A 872 -2.12 19.71 38.29
C THR A 872 -3.45 20.25 37.79
N PHE A 873 -4.50 19.42 37.82
CA PHE A 873 -5.84 19.73 37.33
C PHE A 873 -6.53 20.84 38.16
N ASN A 874 -6.03 22.06 38.10
CA ASN A 874 -6.69 23.24 38.64
C ASN A 874 -7.72 23.74 37.63
N PHE A 875 -8.81 22.98 37.49
CA PHE A 875 -10.02 23.48 36.88
C PHE A 875 -10.66 24.45 37.85
N LEU A 876 -10.39 25.76 37.74
CA LEU A 876 -11.30 26.83 38.19
C LEU A 876 -10.69 28.21 37.95
N LYS A 877 -11.27 28.92 36.97
CA LYS A 877 -11.77 30.33 37.01
C LYS A 877 -11.71 30.93 35.61
N SER A 878 -12.77 31.68 35.30
CA SER A 878 -13.24 32.14 33.98
C SER A 878 -12.17 32.70 33.01
N GLY A 879 -12.19 32.25 31.75
CA GLY A 879 -11.39 32.76 30.63
C GLY A 879 -11.45 31.91 29.34
N VAL A 880 -10.51 32.14 28.42
CA VAL A 880 -10.25 31.31 27.22
C VAL A 880 -9.56 30.02 27.66
N ARG A 881 -10.13 28.85 27.33
CA ARG A 881 -9.61 27.54 27.76
C ARG A 881 -8.66 26.92 26.74
N ASN A 882 -7.59 26.27 27.19
CA ASN A 882 -6.74 25.45 26.32
C ASN A 882 -7.49 24.15 25.96
N PRO A 883 -7.80 23.89 24.67
CA PRO A 883 -8.54 22.70 24.25
C PRO A 883 -7.81 21.39 24.55
N TYR A 884 -6.48 21.40 24.65
CA TYR A 884 -5.71 20.18 24.91
C TYR A 884 -5.90 19.63 26.32
N ASP A 885 -6.36 20.44 27.26
CA ASP A 885 -6.70 19.97 28.61
C ASP A 885 -7.94 19.06 28.55
N ASP A 886 -8.98 19.47 27.82
CA ASP A 886 -10.17 18.64 27.57
C ASP A 886 -9.84 17.39 26.74
N LEU A 887 -9.08 17.54 25.67
CA LEU A 887 -8.74 16.41 24.81
C LEU A 887 -7.85 15.38 25.51
N SER A 888 -7.03 15.81 26.47
CA SER A 888 -6.26 14.90 27.32
C SER A 888 -7.16 14.16 28.29
N LEU A 889 -8.18 14.83 28.86
CA LEU A 889 -9.20 14.16 29.66
C LEU A 889 -10.00 13.13 28.85
N ASP A 890 -10.40 13.46 27.61
CA ASP A 890 -11.13 12.53 26.74
C ASP A 890 -10.28 11.29 26.40
N ALA A 891 -8.98 11.48 26.17
CA ALA A 891 -8.03 10.39 25.96
C ALA A 891 -7.83 9.52 27.22
N TRP A 892 -7.79 10.16 28.40
CA TRP A 892 -7.70 9.47 29.68
C TRP A 892 -8.97 8.67 29.98
N ALA A 893 -10.14 9.28 29.83
CA ALA A 893 -11.43 8.61 29.97
C ALA A 893 -11.55 7.40 29.03
N CYS A 894 -11.09 7.52 27.78
CA CYS A 894 -11.05 6.38 26.85
C CYS A 894 -10.19 5.22 27.36
N THR A 895 -9.14 5.50 28.12
CA THR A 895 -8.28 4.47 28.72
C THR A 895 -8.93 3.82 29.93
N ILE A 896 -9.60 4.61 30.77
CA ILE A 896 -10.38 4.09 31.91
C ILE A 896 -11.49 3.19 31.41
N ASN A 897 -12.26 3.64 30.42
CA ASN A 897 -13.36 2.84 29.89
C ASN A 897 -12.86 1.54 29.24
N LEU A 898 -11.64 1.50 28.70
CA LEU A 898 -11.01 0.25 28.25
C LEU A 898 -10.70 -0.69 29.43
N HIS A 899 -10.12 -0.15 30.52
CA HIS A 899 -9.89 -0.91 31.75
C HIS A 899 -11.19 -1.47 32.33
N GLU A 900 -12.23 -0.64 32.44
CA GLU A 900 -13.54 -1.04 32.91
C GLU A 900 -14.15 -2.12 32.01
N ALA A 901 -14.09 -1.96 30.68
CA ALA A 901 -14.60 -2.97 29.76
C ALA A 901 -13.91 -4.34 29.93
N ILE A 902 -12.59 -4.38 30.18
CA ILE A 902 -11.87 -5.62 30.49
C ILE A 902 -12.35 -6.19 31.82
N ASN A 903 -12.49 -5.35 32.84
CA ASN A 903 -12.91 -5.78 34.18
C ASN A 903 -14.32 -6.38 34.23
N PHE A 904 -15.25 -5.87 33.41
CA PHE A 904 -16.64 -6.29 33.42
C PHE A 904 -16.96 -7.45 32.47
N HIS A 905 -16.15 -7.69 31.43
CA HIS A 905 -16.54 -8.57 30.31
C HIS A 905 -15.54 -9.68 29.97
N GLU A 906 -14.34 -9.69 30.55
CA GLU A 906 -13.42 -10.83 30.43
C GLU A 906 -13.63 -11.77 31.64
N ASP A 907 -13.63 -13.10 31.41
CA ASP A 907 -13.70 -14.10 32.48
C ASP A 907 -12.50 -13.98 33.44
N SER A 908 -12.51 -14.64 34.60
CA SER A 908 -11.51 -14.41 35.64
C SER A 908 -10.06 -14.60 35.17
N SER A 909 -9.82 -15.60 34.31
CA SER A 909 -8.52 -15.86 33.68
C SER A 909 -8.14 -14.83 32.63
N SER A 910 -9.06 -14.51 31.71
CA SER A 910 -8.83 -13.57 30.61
C SER A 910 -8.70 -12.13 31.11
N ARG A 911 -9.34 -11.79 32.24
CA ARG A 911 -9.30 -10.47 32.86
C ARG A 911 -7.91 -10.14 33.42
N GLU A 912 -7.28 -11.08 34.12
CA GLU A 912 -5.92 -10.88 34.64
C GLU A 912 -4.92 -10.71 33.48
N GLU A 913 -4.94 -11.63 32.51
CA GLU A 913 -4.15 -11.52 31.29
C GLU A 913 -4.43 -10.21 30.54
N GLY A 914 -5.70 -9.78 30.54
CA GLY A 914 -6.14 -8.58 29.84
C GLY A 914 -5.67 -7.29 30.48
N LEU A 915 -5.61 -7.23 31.80
CA LEU A 915 -5.06 -6.12 32.56
C LEU A 915 -3.53 -6.08 32.47
N GLU A 916 -2.86 -7.22 32.60
CA GLU A 916 -1.41 -7.34 32.40
C GLU A 916 -1.00 -6.91 30.99
N ALA A 917 -1.82 -7.24 29.98
CA ALA A 917 -1.62 -6.79 28.60
C ALA A 917 -1.72 -5.27 28.42
N LEU A 918 -2.22 -4.50 29.40
CA LEU A 918 -2.21 -3.03 29.34
C LEU A 918 -0.87 -2.42 29.83
N ASP A 919 -0.05 -3.19 30.55
CA ASP A 919 1.26 -2.74 31.02
C ASP A 919 2.27 -2.67 29.88
N ASP A 920 2.24 -3.63 28.93
CA ASP A 920 3.04 -3.54 27.71
C ASP A 920 2.45 -2.54 26.68
N PRO A 921 3.22 -1.55 26.21
CA PRO A 921 2.73 -0.56 25.25
C PRO A 921 2.26 -1.13 23.92
N LYS A 922 2.79 -2.26 23.43
CA LYS A 922 2.38 -2.81 22.12
C LYS A 922 1.01 -3.46 22.24
N THR A 923 0.83 -4.38 23.19
CA THR A 923 -0.44 -5.07 23.45
C THR A 923 -1.53 -4.09 23.84
N ARG A 924 -1.22 -3.12 24.72
CA ARG A 924 -2.14 -2.03 25.07
C ARG A 924 -2.62 -1.27 23.84
N ASN A 925 -1.72 -0.90 22.94
CA ASN A 925 -2.06 -0.15 21.73
C ASN A 925 -2.96 -0.94 20.78
N VAL A 926 -2.87 -2.28 20.79
CA VAL A 926 -3.77 -3.18 20.06
C VAL A 926 -5.15 -3.22 20.72
N LYS A 927 -5.24 -3.48 22.03
CA LYS A 927 -6.52 -3.47 22.77
C LYS A 927 -7.25 -2.13 22.65
N LEU A 928 -6.54 -1.01 22.82
CA LEU A 928 -7.08 0.35 22.65
C LEU A 928 -7.63 0.60 21.24
N LYS A 929 -6.92 0.14 20.21
CA LYS A 929 -7.38 0.25 18.81
C LYS A 929 -8.66 -0.55 18.58
N LYS A 930 -8.76 -1.76 19.15
CA LYS A 930 -9.97 -2.61 19.08
C LYS A 930 -11.15 -1.93 19.76
N PHE A 931 -10.97 -1.43 20.98
CA PHE A 931 -12.00 -0.71 21.74
C PHE A 931 -12.53 0.54 21.01
N ILE A 932 -11.64 1.38 20.49
CA ILE A 932 -12.03 2.57 19.71
C ILE A 932 -12.80 2.19 18.44
N LYS A 933 -12.47 1.06 17.80
CA LYS A 933 -13.18 0.56 16.61
C LYS A 933 -14.61 0.10 16.95
N VAL A 934 -14.82 -0.52 18.12
CA VAL A 934 -16.16 -0.87 18.61
C VAL A 934 -17.01 0.39 18.79
N ARG A 935 -16.47 1.40 19.50
CA ARG A 935 -17.15 2.69 19.69
C ARG A 935 -17.46 3.40 18.37
N ALA A 936 -16.53 3.36 17.42
CA ALA A 936 -16.72 3.91 16.07
C ALA A 936 -17.86 3.20 15.33
N THR A 937 -17.93 1.87 15.42
CA THR A 937 -18.98 1.06 14.80
C THR A 937 -20.34 1.44 15.37
N ARG A 938 -20.48 1.54 16.70
CA ARG A 938 -21.71 2.00 17.36
C ARG A 938 -22.17 3.38 16.89
N SER A 939 -21.23 4.33 16.78
CA SER A 939 -21.54 5.67 16.25
C SER A 939 -22.09 5.61 14.80
N CYS A 940 -21.54 4.73 13.96
CA CYS A 940 -22.07 4.51 12.61
C CYS A 940 -23.46 3.86 12.62
N MET A 941 -23.72 2.89 13.51
CA MET A 941 -25.02 2.24 13.67
C MET A 941 -26.11 3.26 14.02
N VAL A 942 -25.89 4.07 15.07
CA VAL A 942 -26.85 5.12 15.49
C VAL A 942 -27.10 6.13 14.36
N ARG A 943 -26.06 6.52 13.62
CA ARG A 943 -26.19 7.41 12.46
C ARG A 943 -27.04 6.78 11.35
N TRP A 944 -26.85 5.50 11.09
CA TRP A 944 -27.61 4.74 10.09
C TRP A 944 -29.08 4.61 10.48
N GLU A 945 -29.37 4.19 11.72
CA GLU A 945 -30.74 4.05 12.23
C GLU A 945 -31.51 5.36 12.17
N LYS A 946 -30.87 6.47 12.58
CA LYS A 946 -31.46 7.81 12.45
C LYS A 946 -31.79 8.16 11.01
N TYR A 947 -30.89 7.82 10.07
CA TYR A 947 -31.11 8.05 8.64
C TYR A 947 -32.27 7.19 8.09
N VAL A 948 -32.30 5.90 8.40
CA VAL A 948 -33.38 4.98 7.97
C VAL A 948 -34.73 5.43 8.53
N ARG A 949 -34.79 5.79 9.82
CA ARG A 949 -36.01 6.30 10.46
C ARG A 949 -36.53 7.55 9.74
N GLN A 950 -35.66 8.52 9.45
CA GLN A 950 -36.05 9.73 8.72
C GLN A 950 -36.56 9.40 7.31
N ARG A 951 -35.90 8.49 6.58
CA ARG A 951 -36.33 8.11 5.22
C ARG A 951 -37.66 7.38 5.21
N ARG A 952 -37.92 6.51 6.18
CA ARG A 952 -39.24 5.86 6.35
C ARG A 952 -40.35 6.89 6.55
N LEU A 953 -40.09 7.91 7.37
CA LEU A 953 -41.04 9.03 7.57
C LEU A 953 -41.25 9.84 6.29
N ASP A 954 -40.18 10.20 5.57
CA ASP A 954 -40.27 10.97 4.32
C ASP A 954 -41.11 10.22 3.26
N ILE A 955 -40.91 8.89 3.14
CA ILE A 955 -41.66 8.04 2.21
C ILE A 955 -43.13 7.96 2.63
N ALA A 956 -43.42 7.73 3.91
CA ALA A 956 -44.79 7.70 4.41
C ALA A 956 -45.54 9.02 4.15
N LEU A 957 -44.85 10.17 4.28
CA LEU A 957 -45.44 11.49 4.05
C LEU A 957 -45.67 11.81 2.57
N THR A 958 -44.83 11.28 1.67
CA THR A 958 -44.88 11.59 0.22
C THR A 958 -45.74 10.63 -0.59
N SER A 959 -46.02 9.43 -0.08
CA SER A 959 -46.67 8.35 -0.82
C SER A 959 -48.20 8.34 -0.72
N ARG A 960 -48.87 9.50 -0.59
CA ARG A 960 -50.34 9.67 -0.40
C ARG A 960 -51.21 8.75 -1.29
N GLY A 961 -51.45 7.51 -0.87
CA GLY A 961 -52.26 6.50 -1.57
C GLY A 961 -51.57 5.72 -2.70
N ASP A 962 -50.23 5.81 -2.87
CA ASP A 962 -49.51 5.01 -3.88
C ASP A 962 -48.98 3.70 -3.26
N ASN A 963 -49.71 2.60 -3.50
CA ASN A 963 -49.36 1.25 -3.04
C ASN A 963 -48.07 0.68 -3.68
N SER A 964 -47.40 1.40 -4.59
CA SER A 964 -46.13 0.99 -5.21
C SER A 964 -44.87 1.48 -4.45
N ALA A 965 -45.03 2.21 -3.34
CA ALA A 965 -43.93 2.73 -2.54
C ALA A 965 -43.26 1.65 -1.68
N HIS A 966 -42.28 0.95 -2.24
CA HIS A 966 -41.41 0.04 -1.51
C HIS A 966 -40.17 0.76 -0.95
N LEU A 967 -39.63 0.26 0.16
CA LEU A 967 -38.36 0.74 0.69
C LEU A 967 -37.21 0.12 -0.13
N PRO A 968 -36.23 0.91 -0.61
CA PRO A 968 -35.05 0.37 -1.29
C PRO A 968 -34.37 -0.73 -0.46
N ALA A 969 -33.91 -1.80 -1.11
CA ALA A 969 -33.30 -2.96 -0.45
C ALA A 969 -32.14 -2.57 0.48
N ALA A 970 -31.35 -1.55 0.12
CA ALA A 970 -30.25 -1.05 0.94
C ALA A 970 -30.69 -0.53 2.32
N LEU A 971 -31.95 -0.10 2.49
CA LEU A 971 -32.50 0.46 3.73
C LEU A 971 -33.18 -0.57 4.64
N LEU A 972 -33.33 -1.83 4.19
CA LEU A 972 -33.94 -2.90 4.97
C LEU A 972 -32.99 -3.43 6.04
N GLU A 973 -31.70 -3.43 5.75
CA GLU A 973 -30.69 -4.02 6.61
C GLU A 973 -30.11 -3.04 7.63
N PRO A 974 -29.70 -3.53 8.82
CA PRO A 974 -28.93 -2.74 9.77
C PRO A 974 -27.53 -2.43 9.22
N TRP A 975 -26.82 -1.57 9.95
CA TRP A 975 -25.42 -1.27 9.65
C TRP A 975 -24.55 -2.49 9.96
N GLY A 976 -23.71 -2.92 9.01
CA GLY A 976 -22.81 -4.06 9.23
C GLY A 976 -22.01 -4.44 7.99
N LYS A 977 -21.11 -5.43 8.14
CA LYS A 977 -20.27 -5.93 7.05
C LYS A 977 -21.05 -6.71 5.99
N LYS A 978 -22.26 -7.20 6.34
CA LYS A 978 -23.08 -8.05 5.47
C LYS A 978 -23.27 -7.45 4.09
N SER A 979 -23.57 -6.15 4.00
CA SER A 979 -23.81 -5.49 2.72
C SER A 979 -22.58 -5.43 1.80
N LEU A 980 -21.38 -5.30 2.36
CA LEU A 980 -20.16 -5.31 1.56
C LEU A 980 -19.90 -6.70 0.93
N ARG A 981 -20.37 -7.79 1.56
CA ARG A 981 -20.21 -9.16 1.05
C ARG A 981 -21.02 -9.41 -0.22
N TYR A 982 -22.09 -8.66 -0.47
CA TYR A 982 -22.87 -8.77 -1.73
C TYR A 982 -22.11 -8.26 -2.95
N TYR A 983 -21.00 -7.54 -2.76
CA TYR A 983 -20.13 -7.06 -3.83
C TYR A 983 -18.84 -7.89 -3.95
N ASP A 984 -18.82 -9.07 -3.31
CA ASP A 984 -17.71 -10.02 -3.33
C ASP A 984 -17.82 -10.99 -4.52
N GLY A 985 -16.80 -11.83 -4.72
CA GLY A 985 -16.78 -12.83 -5.81
C GLY A 985 -16.21 -12.30 -7.14
N ASN A 986 -16.33 -13.09 -8.21
CA ASN A 986 -15.79 -12.79 -9.55
C ASN A 986 -16.59 -11.70 -10.31
N MET A 987 -17.41 -10.91 -9.61
CA MET A 987 -18.19 -9.82 -10.18
C MET A 987 -17.29 -8.73 -10.77
N SER A 988 -17.59 -8.36 -12.01
CA SER A 988 -16.98 -7.22 -12.69
C SER A 988 -17.37 -5.89 -12.04
N ARG A 989 -16.64 -4.83 -12.39
CA ARG A 989 -16.99 -3.47 -11.95
C ARG A 989 -18.41 -3.07 -12.37
N ALA A 990 -18.81 -3.37 -13.60
CA ALA A 990 -20.15 -3.07 -14.09
C ALA A 990 -21.23 -3.74 -13.22
N GLN A 991 -21.05 -5.03 -12.90
CA GLN A 991 -21.96 -5.79 -12.03
C GLN A 991 -22.05 -5.19 -10.61
N THR A 992 -20.91 -4.89 -9.97
CA THR A 992 -20.95 -4.27 -8.62
C THR A 992 -21.58 -2.87 -8.61
N THR A 993 -21.44 -2.10 -9.69
CA THR A 993 -22.06 -0.78 -9.81
C THR A 993 -23.56 -0.86 -10.06
N ILE A 994 -24.03 -1.72 -10.98
CA ILE A 994 -25.47 -1.89 -11.21
C ILE A 994 -26.16 -2.51 -9.99
N LEU A 995 -25.49 -3.39 -9.23
CA LEU A 995 -26.00 -3.90 -7.96
C LEU A 995 -26.29 -2.77 -6.98
N LEU A 996 -25.32 -1.88 -6.77
CA LEU A 996 -25.49 -0.73 -5.88
C LEU A 996 -26.63 0.18 -6.36
N HIS A 997 -26.74 0.38 -7.68
CA HIS A 997 -27.84 1.17 -8.25
C HIS A 997 -29.20 0.53 -7.99
N CYS A 998 -29.34 -0.79 -8.18
CA CYS A 998 -30.57 -1.53 -7.90
C CYS A 998 -30.93 -1.50 -6.41
N ARG A 999 -29.96 -1.76 -5.53
CA ARG A 999 -30.18 -1.78 -4.08
C ARG A 999 -30.61 -0.42 -3.52
N THR A 1000 -30.17 0.67 -4.16
CA THR A 1000 -30.45 2.03 -3.69
C THR A 1000 -31.61 2.72 -4.41
N ASP A 1001 -32.13 2.13 -5.50
CA ASP A 1001 -33.05 2.75 -6.47
C ASP A 1001 -32.53 4.07 -7.10
N PHE A 1002 -31.24 4.38 -6.92
CA PHE A 1002 -30.54 5.42 -7.68
C PHE A 1002 -29.93 4.76 -8.90
N ILE A 1003 -30.76 4.54 -9.91
CA ILE A 1003 -30.41 3.85 -11.15
C ILE A 1003 -30.87 4.66 -12.37
N GLY A 1004 -30.21 4.51 -13.51
CA GLY A 1004 -30.54 5.21 -14.76
C GLY A 1004 -31.85 4.77 -15.44
N LEU A 1005 -32.89 4.38 -14.70
CA LEU A 1005 -34.20 4.00 -15.23
C LEU A 1005 -35.17 5.20 -15.25
N LYS A 1006 -36.20 5.16 -16.12
CA LYS A 1006 -37.12 6.29 -16.37
C LYS A 1006 -37.74 6.86 -15.09
N SER A 1007 -38.10 6.03 -14.11
CA SER A 1007 -38.66 6.50 -12.83
C SER A 1007 -37.71 7.44 -12.09
N HIS A 1008 -36.44 7.07 -12.00
CA HIS A 1008 -35.42 7.89 -11.34
C HIS A 1008 -35.09 9.14 -12.16
N LEU A 1009 -34.87 8.97 -13.47
CA LEU A 1009 -34.53 10.06 -14.39
C LEU A 1009 -35.62 11.15 -14.42
N SER A 1010 -36.90 10.75 -14.42
CA SER A 1010 -38.05 11.67 -14.33
C SER A 1010 -38.07 12.40 -12.97
N LYS A 1011 -37.82 11.69 -11.85
CA LYS A 1011 -37.72 12.30 -10.50
C LYS A 1011 -36.61 13.36 -10.41
N ILE A 1012 -35.53 13.22 -11.18
CA ILE A 1012 -34.43 14.21 -11.21
C ILE A 1012 -34.59 15.27 -12.30
N GLY A 1013 -35.67 15.23 -13.08
CA GLY A 1013 -36.05 16.27 -14.05
C GLY A 1013 -35.47 16.10 -15.46
N ILE A 1014 -35.05 14.89 -15.84
CA ILE A 1014 -34.57 14.60 -17.20
C ILE A 1014 -35.78 14.43 -18.13
N LYS A 1015 -35.86 15.24 -19.19
CA LYS A 1015 -37.05 15.37 -20.05
C LYS A 1015 -37.30 14.12 -20.88
N GLU A 1016 -36.23 13.48 -21.32
CA GLU A 1016 -36.20 12.26 -22.14
C GLU A 1016 -36.84 11.06 -21.41
N ALA A 1017 -36.94 11.12 -20.08
CA ALA A 1017 -37.56 10.07 -19.27
C ALA A 1017 -39.10 10.16 -19.19
N GLY A 1018 -39.69 11.21 -19.76
CA GLY A 1018 -41.14 11.44 -19.77
C GLY A 1018 -41.77 11.37 -18.37
N CYS A 1019 -42.91 10.68 -18.26
CA CYS A 1019 -43.65 10.51 -17.00
C CYS A 1019 -43.02 9.47 -16.04
N GLY A 1020 -41.87 8.88 -16.38
CA GLY A 1020 -41.18 7.89 -15.56
C GLY A 1020 -41.83 6.49 -15.55
N ARG A 1021 -42.82 6.25 -16.43
CA ARG A 1021 -43.47 4.94 -16.60
C ARG A 1021 -42.62 3.99 -17.46
N CYS A 1022 -42.74 2.71 -17.15
CA CYS A 1022 -42.21 1.63 -17.99
C CYS A 1022 -43.00 1.58 -19.30
N ALA A 1023 -42.37 1.07 -20.36
CA ALA A 1023 -43.04 0.84 -21.65
C ALA A 1023 -44.12 -0.26 -21.62
N CYS A 1024 -44.26 -1.00 -20.52
CA CYS A 1024 -45.44 -1.85 -20.28
C CYS A 1024 -46.68 -1.04 -19.83
N GLU A 1025 -46.52 0.27 -19.60
CA GLU A 1025 -47.52 1.27 -19.20
C GLU A 1025 -48.18 1.09 -17.82
N ARG A 1026 -48.05 -0.09 -17.20
CA ARG A 1026 -48.69 -0.42 -15.91
C ARG A 1026 -48.09 0.30 -14.71
N HIS A 1027 -46.76 0.35 -14.60
CA HIS A 1027 -46.06 0.88 -13.42
C HIS A 1027 -44.90 1.82 -13.79
N ARG A 1028 -44.35 2.51 -12.78
CA ARG A 1028 -43.10 3.25 -12.92
C ARG A 1028 -41.94 2.31 -13.20
N GLU A 1029 -40.99 2.71 -14.04
CA GLU A 1029 -39.83 1.88 -14.37
C GLU A 1029 -38.81 1.89 -13.22
N THR A 1030 -38.95 0.95 -12.30
CA THR A 1030 -38.06 0.73 -11.14
C THR A 1030 -37.41 -0.65 -11.22
N PRO A 1031 -36.28 -0.88 -10.52
CA PRO A 1031 -35.69 -2.22 -10.44
C PRO A 1031 -36.68 -3.26 -9.96
N PHE A 1032 -37.43 -2.97 -8.89
CA PHE A 1032 -38.50 -3.86 -8.40
C PHE A 1032 -39.53 -4.21 -9.48
N HIS A 1033 -39.99 -3.21 -10.26
CA HIS A 1033 -40.93 -3.47 -11.34
C HIS A 1033 -40.33 -4.41 -12.40
N LEU A 1034 -39.08 -4.19 -12.82
CA LEU A 1034 -38.45 -5.01 -13.85
C LEU A 1034 -38.17 -6.44 -13.37
N PHE A 1035 -37.67 -6.59 -12.15
CA PHE A 1035 -37.35 -7.88 -11.53
C PHE A 1035 -38.57 -8.69 -11.07
N VAL A 1036 -39.73 -8.07 -10.85
CA VAL A 1036 -40.89 -8.76 -10.23
C VAL A 1036 -42.18 -8.66 -11.06
N GLN A 1037 -42.48 -7.50 -11.67
CA GLN A 1037 -43.84 -7.18 -12.14
C GLN A 1037 -43.98 -6.90 -13.64
N CYS A 1038 -42.89 -6.68 -14.37
CA CYS A 1038 -42.94 -6.17 -15.74
C CYS A 1038 -43.41 -7.23 -16.75
N GLU A 1039 -44.58 -7.07 -17.35
CA GLU A 1039 -45.08 -8.08 -18.31
C GLU A 1039 -44.18 -8.27 -19.54
N ARG A 1040 -43.48 -7.21 -19.98
CA ARG A 1040 -42.54 -7.29 -21.12
C ARG A 1040 -41.35 -8.22 -20.85
N LEU A 1041 -41.02 -8.45 -19.58
CA LEU A 1041 -39.90 -9.28 -19.16
C LEU A 1041 -40.36 -10.58 -18.51
N LYS A 1042 -41.63 -11.00 -18.72
CA LYS A 1042 -42.19 -12.20 -18.07
C LYS A 1042 -41.38 -13.46 -18.38
N ASP A 1043 -41.09 -13.70 -19.66
CA ASP A 1043 -40.35 -14.90 -20.08
C ASP A 1043 -38.89 -14.87 -19.60
N ALA A 1044 -38.24 -13.71 -19.73
CA ALA A 1044 -36.89 -13.48 -19.21
C ALA A 1044 -36.80 -13.62 -17.68
N ARG A 1045 -37.87 -13.29 -16.94
CA ARG A 1045 -37.95 -13.52 -15.49
C ARG A 1045 -38.12 -14.99 -15.16
N LYS A 1046 -38.88 -15.74 -15.96
CA LYS A 1046 -39.02 -17.19 -15.76
C LYS A 1046 -37.65 -17.89 -15.85
N GLU A 1047 -36.81 -17.50 -16.80
CA GLU A 1047 -35.42 -17.98 -16.89
C GLU A 1047 -34.57 -17.60 -15.66
N LEU A 1048 -34.78 -16.41 -15.10
CA LEU A 1048 -34.10 -15.98 -13.88
C LEU A 1048 -34.57 -16.81 -12.68
N GLU A 1049 -35.88 -17.02 -12.56
CA GLU A 1049 -36.52 -17.82 -11.51
C GLU A 1049 -36.07 -19.28 -11.55
N GLU A 1050 -35.93 -19.87 -12.74
CA GLU A 1050 -35.41 -21.22 -12.93
C GLU A 1050 -33.95 -21.35 -12.48
N LYS A 1051 -33.13 -20.30 -12.68
CA LYS A 1051 -31.73 -20.27 -12.27
C LYS A 1051 -31.53 -20.10 -10.76
N VAL A 1052 -32.32 -19.24 -10.11
CA VAL A 1052 -32.15 -18.90 -8.69
C VAL A 1052 -33.08 -19.70 -7.76
N GLY A 1053 -34.14 -20.31 -8.30
CA GLY A 1053 -35.10 -21.12 -7.54
C GLY A 1053 -36.11 -20.33 -6.70
N HIS A 1054 -36.23 -19.01 -6.88
CA HIS A 1054 -37.21 -18.16 -6.17
C HIS A 1054 -37.52 -16.82 -6.87
N THR A 1055 -38.55 -16.11 -6.40
CA THR A 1055 -38.96 -14.78 -6.92
C THR A 1055 -38.67 -13.61 -5.98
N SER A 1056 -37.96 -13.84 -4.87
CA SER A 1056 -37.72 -12.81 -3.85
C SER A 1056 -36.77 -11.72 -4.34
N TYR A 1057 -37.29 -10.50 -4.49
CA TYR A 1057 -36.49 -9.31 -4.87
C TYR A 1057 -35.33 -9.03 -3.93
N GLU A 1058 -35.53 -9.25 -2.62
CA GLU A 1058 -34.47 -9.03 -1.65
C GLU A 1058 -33.33 -10.03 -1.82
N ARG A 1059 -33.67 -11.33 -1.94
CA ARG A 1059 -32.69 -12.41 -2.13
C ARG A 1059 -31.93 -12.28 -3.45
N LEU A 1060 -32.60 -11.83 -4.52
CA LEU A 1060 -31.95 -11.49 -5.80
C LEU A 1060 -30.84 -10.44 -5.65
N LEU A 1061 -31.00 -9.47 -4.75
CA LEU A 1061 -30.03 -8.39 -4.54
C LEU A 1061 -29.07 -8.65 -3.36
N THR A 1062 -29.11 -9.84 -2.75
CA THR A 1062 -28.24 -10.24 -1.62
C THR A 1062 -27.55 -11.58 -1.91
N GLU A 1063 -28.30 -12.66 -1.94
CA GLU A 1063 -27.82 -14.04 -2.11
C GLU A 1063 -27.41 -14.31 -3.57
N ASP A 1064 -28.28 -13.97 -4.53
CA ASP A 1064 -28.07 -14.26 -5.97
C ASP A 1064 -27.60 -13.04 -6.78
N SER A 1065 -26.90 -12.13 -6.11
CA SER A 1065 -26.51 -10.82 -6.65
C SER A 1065 -25.67 -10.90 -7.94
N GLU A 1066 -24.84 -11.93 -8.10
CA GLU A 1066 -24.07 -12.14 -9.32
C GLU A 1066 -24.98 -12.44 -10.52
N VAL A 1067 -25.90 -13.39 -10.37
CA VAL A 1067 -26.85 -13.79 -11.42
C VAL A 1067 -27.81 -12.65 -11.73
N ALA A 1068 -28.36 -12.00 -10.69
CA ALA A 1068 -29.28 -10.88 -10.83
C ALA A 1068 -28.64 -9.69 -11.56
N THR A 1069 -27.36 -9.41 -11.33
CA THR A 1069 -26.66 -8.30 -12.01
C THR A 1069 -26.30 -8.61 -13.46
N GLN A 1070 -25.97 -9.87 -13.79
CA GLN A 1070 -25.82 -10.29 -15.18
C GLN A 1070 -27.14 -10.14 -15.94
N TRP A 1071 -28.24 -10.57 -15.32
CA TRP A 1071 -29.58 -10.40 -15.85
C TRP A 1071 -29.94 -8.92 -16.02
N ALA A 1072 -29.69 -8.08 -15.02
CA ALA A 1072 -29.93 -6.64 -15.12
C ALA A 1072 -29.08 -5.99 -16.22
N LEU A 1073 -27.81 -6.35 -16.37
CA LEU A 1073 -26.97 -5.82 -17.46
C LEU A 1073 -27.52 -6.19 -18.84
N LYS A 1074 -28.11 -7.38 -18.99
CA LYS A 1074 -28.74 -7.86 -20.22
C LYS A 1074 -30.04 -7.12 -20.54
N TYR A 1075 -30.92 -6.97 -19.56
CA TYR A 1075 -32.31 -6.54 -19.79
C TYR A 1075 -32.60 -5.08 -19.38
N PHE A 1076 -31.76 -4.45 -18.55
CA PHE A 1076 -31.93 -3.03 -18.22
C PHE A 1076 -31.31 -2.18 -19.33
N ASP A 1077 -32.17 -1.50 -20.09
CA ASP A 1077 -31.79 -0.60 -21.19
C ASP A 1077 -31.21 0.72 -20.65
N ILE A 1078 -30.00 0.65 -20.08
CA ILE A 1078 -29.28 1.76 -19.44
C ILE A 1078 -27.98 2.04 -20.19
N GLU A 1079 -27.91 3.17 -20.91
CA GLU A 1079 -26.78 3.58 -21.76
C GLU A 1079 -25.41 3.52 -21.04
N GLN A 1080 -25.37 3.85 -19.74
CA GLN A 1080 -24.16 3.81 -18.91
C GLN A 1080 -23.41 2.47 -18.95
N PHE A 1081 -24.09 1.35 -19.28
CA PHE A 1081 -23.53 0.00 -19.27
C PHE A 1081 -23.37 -0.63 -20.67
N ASP A 1082 -23.60 0.12 -21.76
CA ASP A 1082 -23.48 -0.41 -23.14
C ASP A 1082 -22.09 -0.94 -23.47
N SER A 1083 -21.04 -0.29 -22.97
CA SER A 1083 -19.67 -0.76 -23.14
C SER A 1083 -19.40 -2.09 -22.43
N ALA A 1084 -20.13 -2.40 -21.35
CA ALA A 1084 -20.01 -3.69 -20.66
C ALA A 1084 -20.78 -4.78 -21.41
N ARG A 1085 -21.97 -4.45 -21.94
CA ARG A 1085 -22.77 -5.36 -22.78
C ARG A 1085 -22.05 -5.79 -24.06
N SER A 1086 -21.45 -4.84 -24.79
CA SER A 1086 -20.76 -5.10 -26.06
C SER A 1086 -19.53 -6.01 -25.97
N LYS A 1087 -18.99 -6.26 -24.77
CA LYS A 1087 -17.76 -7.06 -24.56
C LYS A 1087 -18.01 -8.54 -24.26
N HIS A 1088 -19.20 -8.88 -23.77
CA HIS A 1088 -19.54 -10.27 -23.49
C HIS A 1088 -20.34 -10.81 -24.68
N ASN A 1089 -19.72 -11.68 -25.48
CA ASN A 1089 -20.33 -12.35 -26.65
C ASN A 1089 -21.54 -13.26 -26.30
N THR A 1090 -21.97 -13.28 -25.04
CA THR A 1090 -23.14 -14.02 -24.54
C THR A 1090 -24.42 -13.19 -24.53
N PHE A 1091 -24.37 -11.90 -24.89
CA PHE A 1091 -25.54 -11.03 -24.93
C PHE A 1091 -26.11 -10.91 -26.34
N GLU A 1092 -26.96 -11.87 -26.74
CA GLU A 1092 -27.88 -11.63 -27.85
C GLU A 1092 -28.93 -10.60 -27.43
N LEU A 1093 -28.95 -9.47 -28.14
CA LEU A 1093 -29.96 -8.44 -28.01
C LEU A 1093 -31.25 -8.97 -28.64
N ILE A 1094 -32.31 -9.16 -27.84
CA ILE A 1094 -33.62 -9.56 -28.37
C ILE A 1094 -34.27 -8.36 -29.07
N PRO A 1095 -34.58 -8.42 -30.37
CA PRO A 1095 -35.29 -7.36 -31.08
C PRO A 1095 -36.66 -7.10 -30.46
N GLY A 1096 -37.03 -5.83 -30.21
CA GLY A 1096 -38.35 -5.45 -29.66
C GLY A 1096 -38.41 -5.22 -28.14
N ILE A 1097 -37.35 -5.52 -27.38
CA ILE A 1097 -37.27 -5.18 -25.95
C ILE A 1097 -36.66 -3.78 -25.73
N ILE A 1098 -35.89 -3.26 -26.69
CA ILE A 1098 -35.23 -1.96 -26.67
C ILE A 1098 -36.22 -0.84 -27.04
N SER A 1099 -36.22 0.28 -26.29
CA SER A 1099 -36.99 1.47 -26.67
C SER A 1099 -36.46 2.01 -28.01
N PRO A 1100 -37.30 2.46 -28.96
CA PRO A 1100 -36.80 2.96 -30.24
C PRO A 1100 -35.82 4.11 -30.00
N ARG A 1101 -34.56 3.88 -30.37
CA ARG A 1101 -33.50 4.90 -30.30
C ARG A 1101 -33.90 6.08 -31.21
N PRO A 1102 -33.76 7.34 -30.79
CA PRO A 1102 -33.89 8.46 -31.72
C PRO A 1102 -32.73 8.42 -32.74
N GLY A 1103 -33.04 7.99 -33.96
CA GLY A 1103 -32.31 8.35 -35.19
C GLY A 1103 -30.95 7.68 -35.43
N GLN A 1104 -30.96 6.47 -36.01
CA GLN A 1104 -29.94 5.99 -36.94
C GLN A 1104 -30.60 5.08 -37.99
N LEU A 1105 -31.32 5.73 -38.91
CA LEU A 1105 -31.80 5.32 -40.25
C LEU A 1105 -31.83 6.68 -40.98
N ASP A 1106 -31.17 7.00 -42.09
CA ASP A 1106 -30.53 6.25 -43.16
C ASP A 1106 -29.39 7.09 -43.77
N ASP A 1107 -28.53 6.45 -44.55
CA ASP A 1107 -27.61 7.06 -45.50
C ASP A 1107 -28.34 7.95 -46.52
N ALA A 1108 -27.94 9.22 -46.64
CA ALA A 1108 -28.02 10.00 -47.88
C ALA A 1108 -27.09 11.23 -47.82
N ASP A 1109 -26.26 11.36 -48.85
CA ASP A 1109 -25.27 12.40 -49.13
C ASP A 1109 -25.70 13.84 -48.82
N SER A 1110 -24.82 14.62 -48.15
CA SER A 1110 -24.43 16.00 -48.52
C SER A 1110 -23.50 16.66 -47.47
N PRO A 1111 -22.50 17.47 -47.87
CA PRO A 1111 -21.50 18.05 -46.96
C PRO A 1111 -22.03 19.28 -46.19
N PRO A 1112 -21.46 19.62 -45.02
CA PRO A 1112 -21.98 20.70 -44.20
C PRO A 1112 -21.54 22.08 -44.72
N THR A 1113 -22.50 22.86 -45.21
CA THR A 1113 -22.35 24.30 -45.42
C THR A 1113 -22.36 25.07 -44.10
N ARG A 1114 -21.28 25.82 -43.86
CA ARG A 1114 -21.19 26.88 -42.84
C ARG A 1114 -22.22 27.99 -43.07
N SER A 1115 -23.01 28.33 -42.06
CA SER A 1115 -23.43 29.71 -41.76
C SER A 1115 -23.81 29.76 -40.26
N ARG A 1116 -23.15 30.51 -39.37
CA ARG A 1116 -23.12 31.97 -39.16
C ARG A 1116 -24.49 32.62 -39.19
N ARG A 1117 -25.04 32.90 -38.01
CA ARG A 1117 -25.82 34.08 -37.58
C ARG A 1117 -26.42 33.78 -36.20
N SER A 1118 -26.68 34.72 -35.31
CA SER A 1118 -26.26 36.11 -35.11
C SER A 1118 -26.97 36.50 -33.81
N SER A 1119 -26.26 37.24 -32.97
CA SER A 1119 -26.82 37.95 -31.83
C SER A 1119 -27.94 38.91 -32.24
N THR A 1120 -29.04 38.92 -31.51
CA THR A 1120 -29.90 40.11 -31.36
C THR A 1120 -30.36 40.24 -29.91
N ARG A 1121 -30.07 41.42 -29.36
CA ARG A 1121 -30.38 41.90 -28.00
C ARG A 1121 -31.82 42.40 -27.89
N GLY A 1122 -32.35 42.34 -26.67
CA GLY A 1122 -33.36 43.27 -26.15
C GLY A 1122 -34.59 42.59 -25.53
N ARG A 1123 -35.19 43.02 -24.42
CA ARG A 1123 -34.86 43.99 -23.37
C ARG A 1123 -35.84 43.66 -22.22
N ASN A 1124 -35.35 43.73 -20.98
CA ASN A 1124 -36.03 43.91 -19.69
C ASN A 1124 -37.34 43.15 -19.36
N THR A 1125 -37.37 42.41 -18.24
CA THR A 1125 -38.16 42.79 -17.04
C THR A 1125 -37.79 41.92 -15.83
N ARG A 1126 -37.99 42.50 -14.64
CA ARG A 1126 -37.55 42.07 -13.31
C ARG A 1126 -38.17 40.73 -12.86
N GLY A 1127 -37.39 39.90 -12.17
CA GLY A 1127 -37.92 38.77 -11.40
C GLY A 1127 -36.84 38.02 -10.63
N ARG A 1128 -36.88 38.10 -9.29
CA ARG A 1128 -35.96 37.45 -8.34
C ARG A 1128 -35.91 35.92 -8.57
N GLY A 1129 -34.72 35.35 -8.63
CA GLY A 1129 -34.53 33.88 -8.63
C GLY A 1129 -33.13 33.51 -8.18
N ARG A 1130 -33.04 32.79 -7.06
CA ARG A 1130 -31.81 32.32 -6.42
C ARG A 1130 -31.03 31.40 -7.38
N HIS A 1131 -29.81 31.78 -7.74
CA HIS A 1131 -28.84 30.88 -8.35
C HIS A 1131 -28.32 29.88 -7.32
N HIS A 1132 -28.67 28.61 -7.50
CA HIS A 1132 -27.95 27.47 -6.94
C HIS A 1132 -27.01 26.92 -8.04
N PRO A 1133 -25.69 26.84 -7.78
CA PRO A 1133 -24.71 26.22 -8.67
C PRO A 1133 -24.77 24.69 -8.68
#